data_AF-E8U9W9-F1
#
_entry.id   AF-E8U9W9-F1
#
_cell.length_a   1.000
_cell.length_b   1.000
_cell.length_c   1.000
_cell.angle_alpha   90.00
_cell.angle_beta   90.00
_cell.angle_gamma   90.00
#
_symmetry.space_group_name_H-M   'P 1'
#
loop_
_entity.id
_entity.type
_entity.pdbx_description
1 polymer ?
#
loop_
_entity_poly.entity_id
_entity_poly.type
_entity_poly.pdbx_seq_one_letter_code
_entity_poly.pdbx_strand_id
1 'polypeptide(L)'
;MTQAPPSAAHPDALHALQTIFGYPAFRGPQADIVNTVIAGEDALVLMPTGGGKSLCYQIPSLVRPGVGIVISPLIALMKDQVDALRVAGVRAAALNSTLSAQGAREIEDALLRGDLDLLYVAPERLLLDRTLNLLDRADLALFAIDEAHCVSQWGHDFRPEYTGLGVLAERYPHVPRMALTATADDRTRDDIVRVLDLHGARTFISSFDRPNIQYRVTAKSSARTQLLDFIRTEHPGDAGIVYCLSRKSVEETAAWLCEQGLTALPYHAGLDARTRDLHQERFLREEGLIVVATVAFGMGIDKPNVRFVAHLDLPKSLEGYYQETGRAGRDGLPSTAWMAYGLADVVNVRRMLAQSTAPDDVKRVEGRKLDALLAYAESAACRRVGLLAYFGEDRAESCGNCDTCLNPPRTWDATRPAQMALSAAVRTGNRFGAQHLTDVLLGRDTPRIRALGHHQLPTYGVGKDHDEKTWRAVLRQLTALGYLTTDADGHGSLIATPQARTLLKGEVTLTLRDDPAPKKGAKAPRGAAQATLAPEDQALFDALRTTRLDLAREGGVPPYVIFHDATLKAMAEARPQTLAALGAISGVGERKLQQYGDRFLTVLQDAGAGTTPARPPPRPPRCSRRPPPSPPRPSRPWTATCSPNSSSCAPPSPARKAARRSRSFRTPPSTRSPRADLRRSTPSPPSAASVKRASPSTASGS
;
A
#
# COMPACT_ATOMS: atom_id res chain seq x y z
N MET A 1 48.02 -22.06 -14.94
CA MET A 1 46.72 -21.77 -14.30
C MET A 1 45.73 -21.49 -15.40
N THR A 2 44.58 -22.16 -15.40
CA THR A 2 43.56 -22.00 -16.46
C THR A 2 42.80 -20.70 -16.20
N GLN A 3 42.82 -19.77 -17.15
CA GLN A 3 41.97 -18.58 -17.08
C GLN A 3 40.51 -19.02 -17.32
N ALA A 4 39.62 -18.70 -16.39
CA ALA A 4 38.20 -18.65 -16.69
C ALA A 4 37.96 -17.47 -17.66
N PRO A 5 37.01 -17.59 -18.62
CA PRO A 5 36.68 -16.47 -19.48
C PRO A 5 36.09 -15.32 -18.65
N PRO A 6 36.35 -14.05 -18.99
CA PRO A 6 35.61 -12.93 -18.41
C PRO A 6 34.12 -13.06 -18.73
N SER A 7 33.25 -12.50 -17.88
CA SER A 7 31.81 -12.53 -18.13
C SER A 7 31.48 -11.95 -19.51
N ALA A 8 30.67 -12.67 -20.28
CA ALA A 8 30.38 -12.31 -21.66
C ALA A 8 29.40 -11.13 -21.69
N ALA A 9 29.94 -9.90 -21.76
CA ALA A 9 29.16 -8.68 -21.92
C ALA A 9 28.19 -8.83 -23.11
N HIS A 10 26.88 -8.69 -22.86
CA HIS A 10 25.88 -8.86 -23.90
C HIS A 10 26.00 -7.72 -24.92
N PRO A 11 26.18 -8.00 -26.23
CA PRO A 11 26.65 -7.00 -27.20
C PRO A 11 25.62 -5.92 -27.61
N ASP A 12 24.39 -5.99 -27.08
CA ASP A 12 23.36 -4.97 -27.23
C ASP A 12 22.38 -5.02 -26.04
N ALA A 13 21.96 -3.85 -25.56
CA ALA A 13 20.95 -3.69 -24.53
C ALA A 13 19.56 -4.17 -24.97
N LEU A 14 19.20 -4.02 -26.25
CA LEU A 14 17.96 -4.54 -26.80
C LEU A 14 18.01 -6.08 -26.91
N HIS A 15 19.16 -6.65 -27.29
CA HIS A 15 19.35 -8.10 -27.27
C HIS A 15 19.19 -8.68 -25.86
N ALA A 16 19.80 -8.07 -24.84
CA ALA A 16 19.63 -8.49 -23.44
C ALA A 16 18.17 -8.37 -22.96
N LEU A 17 17.44 -7.31 -23.35
CA LEU A 17 16.01 -7.16 -23.07
C LEU A 17 15.17 -8.30 -23.68
N GLN A 18 15.50 -8.70 -24.91
CA GLN A 18 14.77 -9.72 -25.66
C GLN A 18 15.07 -11.14 -25.16
N THR A 19 16.34 -11.53 -25.01
CA THR A 19 16.71 -12.93 -24.70
C THR A 19 16.54 -13.28 -23.23
N ILE A 20 16.95 -12.40 -22.31
CA ILE A 20 16.92 -12.66 -20.85
C ILE A 20 15.52 -12.38 -20.29
N PHE A 21 14.93 -11.23 -20.63
CA PHE A 21 13.67 -10.78 -20.04
C PHE A 21 12.43 -11.07 -20.91
N GLY A 22 12.61 -11.43 -22.19
CA GLY A 22 11.51 -11.80 -23.08
C GLY A 22 10.68 -10.61 -23.59
N TYR A 23 11.16 -9.37 -23.48
CA TYR A 23 10.41 -8.19 -23.90
C TYR A 23 10.85 -7.73 -25.30
N PRO A 24 9.92 -7.50 -26.25
CA PRO A 24 10.29 -7.21 -27.65
C PRO A 24 10.93 -5.82 -27.84
N ALA A 25 10.58 -4.85 -27.00
CA ALA A 25 11.07 -3.47 -27.06
C ALA A 25 10.96 -2.76 -25.69
N PHE A 26 11.77 -1.71 -25.52
CA PHE A 26 11.73 -0.81 -24.36
C PHE A 26 10.43 0.02 -24.31
N ARG A 27 10.05 0.50 -23.12
CA ARG A 27 8.87 1.35 -22.88
C ARG A 27 9.29 2.78 -22.54
N GLY A 28 8.73 3.78 -23.23
CA GLY A 28 8.97 5.19 -22.92
C GLY A 28 10.48 5.52 -22.87
N PRO A 29 10.97 6.23 -21.84
CA PRO A 29 12.38 6.63 -21.76
C PRO A 29 13.34 5.51 -21.34
N GLN A 30 12.89 4.25 -21.15
CA GLN A 30 13.76 3.15 -20.71
C GLN A 30 15.01 2.98 -21.59
N ALA A 31 14.87 3.08 -22.92
CA ALA A 31 16.01 2.97 -23.84
C ALA A 31 17.03 4.09 -23.61
N ASP A 32 16.59 5.34 -23.47
CA ASP A 32 17.46 6.48 -23.22
C ASP A 32 18.18 6.36 -21.87
N ILE A 33 17.46 5.95 -20.82
CA ILE A 33 18.00 5.75 -19.47
C ILE A 33 19.10 4.67 -19.50
N VAL A 34 18.79 3.52 -20.12
CA VAL A 34 19.71 2.38 -20.25
C VAL A 34 20.95 2.77 -21.04
N ASN A 35 20.78 3.45 -22.19
CA ASN A 35 21.90 3.90 -23.02
C ASN A 35 22.78 4.95 -22.33
N THR A 36 22.19 5.88 -21.57
CA THR A 36 22.90 6.89 -20.78
C THR A 36 23.85 6.24 -19.77
N VAL A 37 23.35 5.28 -18.98
CA VAL A 37 24.19 4.61 -17.98
C VAL A 37 25.16 3.62 -18.61
N ILE A 38 24.82 2.98 -19.74
CA ILE A 38 25.77 2.18 -20.54
C ILE A 38 26.95 3.04 -21.01
N ALA A 39 26.71 4.28 -21.49
CA ALA A 39 27.75 5.23 -21.86
C ALA A 39 28.64 5.68 -20.69
N GLY A 40 28.21 5.47 -19.44
CA GLY A 40 28.93 5.87 -18.23
C GLY A 40 28.50 7.20 -17.64
N GLU A 41 27.35 7.74 -18.06
CA GLU A 41 26.77 8.96 -17.50
C GLU A 41 25.89 8.65 -16.27
N ASP A 42 25.79 9.60 -15.33
CA ASP A 42 24.88 9.52 -14.19
C ASP A 42 23.42 9.81 -14.62
N ALA A 43 22.45 9.21 -13.92
CA ALA A 43 21.02 9.35 -14.25
C ALA A 43 20.11 9.53 -13.03
N LEU A 44 19.18 10.48 -13.10
CA LEU A 44 18.10 10.66 -12.12
C LEU A 44 16.77 10.22 -12.73
N VAL A 45 16.16 9.16 -12.20
CA VAL A 45 15.05 8.42 -12.82
C VAL A 45 13.79 8.48 -11.96
N LEU A 46 12.87 9.37 -12.32
CA LEU A 46 11.52 9.43 -11.78
C LEU A 46 10.58 8.66 -12.73
N MET A 47 10.11 7.49 -12.29
CA MET A 47 9.17 6.68 -13.06
C MET A 47 8.16 6.02 -12.11
N PRO A 48 6.88 5.87 -12.50
CA PRO A 48 5.85 5.31 -11.63
C PRO A 48 6.13 3.87 -11.16
N THR A 49 5.43 3.42 -10.13
CA THR A 49 5.36 1.99 -9.77
C THR A 49 4.77 1.20 -10.95
N GLY A 50 5.39 0.08 -11.33
CA GLY A 50 5.04 -0.67 -12.55
C GLY A 50 5.64 -0.10 -13.85
N GLY A 51 6.30 1.08 -13.83
CA GLY A 51 6.95 1.68 -15.00
C GLY A 51 8.21 0.97 -15.51
N GLY A 52 8.60 -0.16 -14.91
CA GLY A 52 9.77 -0.94 -15.34
C GLY A 52 11.13 -0.39 -14.89
N LYS A 53 11.19 0.31 -13.74
CA LYS A 53 12.43 0.87 -13.17
C LYS A 53 13.58 -0.15 -13.04
N SER A 54 13.30 -1.39 -12.62
CA SER A 54 14.35 -2.38 -12.38
C SER A 54 15.17 -2.69 -13.64
N LEU A 55 14.53 -2.74 -14.82
CA LEU A 55 15.21 -2.95 -16.10
C LEU A 55 16.21 -1.84 -16.42
N CYS A 56 15.98 -0.62 -15.94
CA CYS A 56 16.86 0.53 -16.17
C CYS A 56 18.25 0.35 -15.54
N TYR A 57 18.37 -0.37 -14.41
CA TYR A 57 19.67 -0.73 -13.84
C TYR A 57 20.09 -2.17 -14.14
N GLN A 58 19.15 -3.11 -14.27
CA GLN A 58 19.44 -4.51 -14.54
C GLN A 58 20.11 -4.71 -15.92
N ILE A 59 19.67 -4.01 -16.97
CA ILE A 59 20.26 -4.18 -18.31
C ILE A 59 21.67 -3.56 -18.40
N PRO A 60 21.94 -2.31 -17.95
CA PRO A 60 23.31 -1.80 -17.90
C PRO A 60 24.27 -2.64 -17.04
N SER A 61 23.77 -3.31 -15.98
CA SER A 61 24.57 -4.24 -15.17
C SER A 61 24.95 -5.55 -15.90
N LEU A 62 24.31 -5.85 -17.03
CA LEU A 62 24.55 -7.04 -17.88
C LEU A 62 25.35 -6.72 -19.16
N VAL A 63 25.42 -5.43 -19.52
CA VAL A 63 26.09 -4.95 -20.75
C VAL A 63 27.43 -4.29 -20.42
N ARG A 64 27.56 -3.59 -19.28
CA ARG A 64 28.83 -3.00 -18.83
C ARG A 64 29.72 -4.06 -18.17
N PRO A 65 31.06 -3.92 -18.25
CA PRO A 65 31.98 -4.77 -17.50
C PRO A 65 31.88 -4.50 -15.99
N GLY A 66 32.11 -5.54 -15.19
CA GLY A 66 31.99 -5.50 -13.73
C GLY A 66 30.61 -5.91 -13.21
N VAL A 67 30.35 -5.62 -11.94
CA VAL A 67 29.09 -5.94 -11.24
C VAL A 67 28.24 -4.69 -10.98
N GLY A 68 26.92 -4.79 -11.15
CA GLY A 68 25.98 -3.75 -10.76
C GLY A 68 25.65 -3.79 -9.26
N ILE A 69 25.96 -2.72 -8.52
CA ILE A 69 25.65 -2.61 -7.09
C ILE A 69 24.30 -1.90 -6.90
N VAL A 70 23.30 -2.59 -6.35
CA VAL A 70 21.94 -2.05 -6.16
C VAL A 70 21.66 -1.79 -4.68
N ILE A 71 21.67 -0.52 -4.29
CA ILE A 71 21.29 -0.07 -2.95
C ILE A 71 19.77 -0.07 -2.87
N SER A 72 19.19 -0.76 -1.88
CA SER A 72 17.74 -0.82 -1.67
C SER A 72 17.42 -0.79 -0.17
N PRO A 73 16.30 -0.20 0.29
CA PRO A 73 16.03 -0.05 1.72
C PRO A 73 15.44 -1.32 2.36
N LEU A 74 15.16 -2.36 1.59
CA LEU A 74 14.19 -3.41 1.95
C LEU A 74 14.67 -4.82 1.55
N ILE A 75 15.17 -5.56 2.53
CA ILE A 75 15.69 -6.93 2.40
C ILE A 75 14.73 -7.88 1.66
N ALA A 76 13.42 -7.76 1.92
CA ALA A 76 12.40 -8.59 1.27
C ALA A 76 12.30 -8.31 -0.25
N LEU A 77 12.40 -7.04 -0.67
CA LEU A 77 12.39 -6.67 -2.09
C LEU A 77 13.67 -7.15 -2.79
N MET A 78 14.83 -7.07 -2.12
CA MET A 78 16.09 -7.62 -2.65
C MET A 78 15.95 -9.11 -2.94
N LYS A 79 15.33 -9.87 -2.03
CA LYS A 79 15.09 -11.31 -2.24
C LYS A 79 14.20 -11.56 -3.45
N ASP A 80 13.04 -10.89 -3.52
CA ASP A 80 12.09 -11.08 -4.63
C ASP A 80 12.73 -10.74 -6.00
N GLN A 81 13.56 -9.68 -6.08
CA GLN A 81 14.28 -9.34 -7.31
C GLN A 81 15.42 -10.34 -7.63
N VAL A 82 16.19 -10.80 -6.63
CA VAL A 82 17.28 -11.78 -6.82
C VAL A 82 16.73 -13.14 -7.26
N ASP A 83 15.65 -13.62 -6.66
CA ASP A 83 15.02 -14.90 -7.03
C ASP A 83 14.43 -14.80 -8.46
N ALA A 84 13.87 -13.64 -8.85
CA ALA A 84 13.40 -13.40 -10.22
C ALA A 84 14.55 -13.36 -11.25
N LEU A 85 15.65 -12.66 -10.94
CA LEU A 85 16.84 -12.59 -11.78
C LEU A 85 17.49 -13.96 -11.99
N ARG A 86 17.55 -14.79 -10.95
CA ARG A 86 18.09 -16.16 -11.02
C ARG A 86 17.28 -17.08 -11.93
N VAL A 87 15.96 -16.95 -11.95
CA VAL A 87 15.09 -17.70 -12.89
C VAL A 87 15.23 -17.17 -14.33
N ALA A 88 15.45 -15.87 -14.53
CA ALA A 88 15.85 -15.34 -15.84
C ALA A 88 17.25 -15.82 -16.27
N GLY A 89 18.10 -16.19 -15.30
CA GLY A 89 19.42 -16.78 -15.51
C GLY A 89 20.61 -15.91 -15.12
N VAL A 90 20.33 -14.73 -14.56
CA VAL A 90 21.31 -13.72 -14.15
C VAL A 90 21.95 -14.10 -12.82
N ARG A 91 23.27 -13.85 -12.70
CA ARG A 91 24.09 -14.18 -11.53
C ARG A 91 23.90 -13.13 -10.43
N ALA A 92 22.72 -13.13 -9.82
CA ALA A 92 22.32 -12.15 -8.81
C ALA A 92 22.50 -12.65 -7.36
N ALA A 93 22.86 -11.75 -6.46
CA ALA A 93 22.93 -11.98 -5.01
C ALA A 93 22.45 -10.75 -4.21
N ALA A 94 22.24 -10.92 -2.90
CA ALA A 94 21.91 -9.83 -1.97
C ALA A 94 22.75 -9.95 -0.68
N LEU A 95 23.41 -8.88 -0.25
CA LEU A 95 24.23 -8.80 0.96
C LEU A 95 23.55 -7.89 1.99
N ASN A 96 23.05 -8.49 3.08
CA ASN A 96 22.30 -7.79 4.12
C ASN A 96 22.51 -8.45 5.50
N SER A 97 21.90 -7.86 6.53
CA SER A 97 22.05 -8.22 7.94
C SER A 97 21.39 -9.55 8.37
N THR A 98 20.55 -10.19 7.55
CA THR A 98 19.93 -11.49 7.90
C THR A 98 20.73 -12.71 7.48
N LEU A 99 21.85 -12.54 6.76
CA LEU A 99 22.70 -13.64 6.32
C LEU A 99 23.54 -14.22 7.46
N SER A 100 23.84 -15.52 7.37
CA SER A 100 24.89 -16.13 8.20
C SER A 100 26.27 -15.59 7.80
N ALA A 101 27.22 -15.60 8.75
CA ALA A 101 28.60 -15.17 8.47
C ALA A 101 29.29 -15.99 7.37
N GLN A 102 28.79 -17.20 7.10
CA GLN A 102 29.27 -18.07 6.01
C GLN A 102 28.65 -17.66 4.66
N GLY A 103 27.33 -17.53 4.58
CA GLY A 103 26.65 -17.09 3.34
C GLY A 103 27.03 -15.67 2.92
N ALA A 104 27.36 -14.80 3.87
CA ALA A 104 27.97 -13.50 3.58
C ALA A 104 29.34 -13.65 2.90
N ARG A 105 30.25 -14.48 3.44
CA ARG A 105 31.56 -14.74 2.83
C ARG A 105 31.45 -15.32 1.43
N GLU A 106 30.55 -16.28 1.21
CA GLU A 106 30.34 -16.90 -0.10
C GLU A 106 29.95 -15.88 -1.18
N ILE A 107 29.17 -14.85 -0.81
CA ILE A 107 28.81 -13.72 -1.69
C ILE A 107 29.98 -12.74 -1.85
N GLU A 108 30.70 -12.42 -0.76
CA GLU A 108 31.89 -11.54 -0.80
C GLU A 108 33.02 -12.16 -1.66
N ASP A 109 33.21 -13.47 -1.61
CA ASP A 109 34.18 -14.22 -2.42
C ASP A 109 33.71 -14.37 -3.88
N ALA A 110 32.40 -14.51 -4.14
CA ALA A 110 31.84 -14.54 -5.49
C ALA A 110 31.99 -13.19 -6.21
N LEU A 111 31.74 -12.10 -5.50
CA LEU A 111 32.00 -10.74 -5.98
C LEU A 111 33.46 -10.58 -6.42
N LEU A 112 34.42 -10.99 -5.59
CA LEU A 112 35.86 -10.90 -5.86
C LEU A 112 36.37 -11.82 -7.00
N ARG A 113 35.56 -12.79 -7.45
CA ARG A 113 35.87 -13.64 -8.62
C ARG A 113 35.21 -13.15 -9.92
N GLY A 114 34.36 -12.12 -9.87
CA GLY A 114 33.52 -11.73 -11.01
C GLY A 114 32.39 -12.73 -11.29
N ASP A 115 31.99 -13.54 -10.31
CA ASP A 115 30.91 -14.54 -10.43
C ASP A 115 29.50 -13.93 -10.40
N LEU A 116 29.37 -12.61 -10.19
CA LEU A 116 28.11 -11.89 -10.05
C LEU A 116 27.93 -10.84 -11.15
N ASP A 117 26.70 -10.70 -11.64
CA ASP A 117 26.28 -9.60 -12.53
C ASP A 117 25.60 -8.49 -11.73
N LEU A 118 24.86 -8.85 -10.67
CA LEU A 118 24.21 -7.91 -9.75
C LEU A 118 24.37 -8.31 -8.29
N LEU A 119 24.65 -7.31 -7.44
CA LEU A 119 24.68 -7.43 -5.99
C LEU A 119 23.78 -6.37 -5.35
N TYR A 120 22.67 -6.80 -4.76
CA TYR A 120 21.82 -5.95 -3.94
C TYR A 120 22.45 -5.75 -2.55
N VAL A 121 22.43 -4.54 -2.01
CA VAL A 121 23.03 -4.21 -0.70
C VAL A 121 22.10 -3.30 0.10
N ALA A 122 21.97 -3.56 1.40
CA ALA A 122 21.26 -2.67 2.31
C ALA A 122 22.13 -1.44 2.66
N PRO A 123 21.59 -0.21 2.79
CA PRO A 123 22.41 0.99 3.01
C PRO A 123 23.24 0.91 4.31
N GLU A 124 22.68 0.34 5.38
CA GLU A 124 23.39 0.11 6.65
C GLU A 124 24.50 -0.95 6.55
N ARG A 125 24.48 -1.80 5.51
CA ARG A 125 25.53 -2.78 5.19
C ARG A 125 26.59 -2.18 4.25
N LEU A 126 26.19 -1.30 3.34
CA LEU A 126 27.06 -0.64 2.38
C LEU A 126 28.06 0.28 3.10
N LEU A 127 27.58 1.10 4.05
CA LEU A 127 28.36 2.11 4.76
C LEU A 127 29.36 1.56 5.80
N LEU A 128 29.55 0.24 5.87
CA LEU A 128 30.58 -0.37 6.72
C LEU A 128 31.92 -0.39 5.98
N ASP A 129 33.01 0.02 6.65
CA ASP A 129 34.36 0.05 6.06
C ASP A 129 34.75 -1.28 5.39
N ARG A 130 34.38 -2.43 5.98
CA ARG A 130 34.61 -3.76 5.38
C ARG A 130 33.94 -3.91 4.01
N THR A 131 32.74 -3.36 3.82
CA THR A 131 32.00 -3.46 2.56
C THR A 131 32.56 -2.48 1.53
N LEU A 132 32.93 -1.26 1.92
CA LEU A 132 33.60 -0.32 1.01
C LEU A 132 34.99 -0.84 0.58
N ASN A 133 35.81 -1.33 1.52
CA ASN A 133 37.11 -1.95 1.25
C ASN A 133 37.01 -3.28 0.45
N LEU A 134 35.81 -3.84 0.31
CA LEU A 134 35.53 -4.98 -0.57
C LEU A 134 35.17 -4.49 -1.98
N LEU A 135 34.37 -3.44 -2.10
CA LEU A 135 34.00 -2.82 -3.38
C LEU A 135 35.21 -2.20 -4.09
N ASP A 136 36.16 -1.62 -3.35
CA ASP A 136 37.47 -1.17 -3.87
C ASP A 136 38.28 -2.26 -4.62
N ARG A 137 37.94 -3.54 -4.41
CA ARG A 137 38.65 -4.71 -4.92
C ARG A 137 37.85 -5.50 -5.97
N ALA A 138 36.71 -4.97 -6.39
CA ALA A 138 35.83 -5.57 -7.38
C ALA A 138 35.67 -4.64 -8.59
N ASP A 139 35.53 -5.20 -9.79
CA ASP A 139 35.21 -4.41 -10.97
C ASP A 139 33.73 -3.96 -10.88
N LEU A 140 33.48 -2.65 -10.82
CA LEU A 140 32.15 -2.09 -10.60
C LEU A 140 31.56 -1.54 -11.91
N ALA A 141 30.41 -2.08 -12.33
CA ALA A 141 29.72 -1.63 -13.53
C ALA A 141 29.00 -0.29 -13.29
N LEU A 142 28.23 -0.19 -12.20
CA LEU A 142 27.40 0.95 -11.82
C LEU A 142 26.97 0.87 -10.35
N PHE A 143 26.50 2.01 -9.81
CA PHE A 143 25.68 2.07 -8.60
C PHE A 143 24.23 2.44 -8.95
N ALA A 144 23.26 1.65 -8.48
CA ALA A 144 21.83 1.95 -8.59
C ALA A 144 21.24 2.15 -7.20
N ILE A 145 20.73 3.34 -6.92
CA ILE A 145 20.14 3.73 -5.63
C ILE A 145 18.63 3.71 -5.80
N ASP A 146 18.00 2.59 -5.43
CA ASP A 146 16.55 2.38 -5.54
C ASP A 146 15.80 3.02 -4.36
N GLU A 147 14.57 3.46 -4.62
CA GLU A 147 13.75 4.30 -3.75
C GLU A 147 14.53 5.50 -3.14
N ALA A 148 15.31 6.20 -3.98
CA ALA A 148 16.17 7.33 -3.62
C ALA A 148 15.47 8.46 -2.84
N HIS A 149 14.14 8.56 -2.88
CA HIS A 149 13.36 9.51 -2.07
C HIS A 149 13.59 9.36 -0.56
N CYS A 150 14.07 8.20 -0.09
CA CYS A 150 14.47 7.97 1.29
C CYS A 150 15.57 8.92 1.80
N VAL A 151 16.31 9.60 0.91
CA VAL A 151 17.38 10.54 1.30
C VAL A 151 16.86 11.89 1.82
N SER A 152 15.65 12.31 1.44
CA SER A 152 15.08 13.59 1.87
C SER A 152 14.23 13.45 3.12
N GLN A 153 14.47 14.33 4.11
CA GLN A 153 13.61 14.48 5.29
C GLN A 153 12.20 15.01 4.95
N TRP A 154 11.97 15.43 3.70
CA TRP A 154 10.69 15.92 3.18
C TRP A 154 9.96 14.88 2.30
N GLY A 155 10.65 13.77 1.98
CA GLY A 155 10.05 12.55 1.43
C GLY A 155 9.17 11.83 2.46
N HIS A 156 8.46 10.80 2.04
CA HIS A 156 7.47 10.10 2.87
C HIS A 156 8.00 8.85 3.61
N ASP A 157 9.25 8.44 3.38
CA ASP A 157 9.96 7.37 4.10
C ASP A 157 11.46 7.70 4.28
N PHE A 158 11.76 8.78 5.03
CA PHE A 158 13.14 9.22 5.27
C PHE A 158 13.98 8.16 6.03
N ARG A 159 15.22 7.95 5.58
CA ARG A 159 16.19 7.00 6.16
C ARG A 159 17.55 7.69 6.35
N PRO A 160 18.05 7.85 7.59
CA PRO A 160 19.35 8.48 7.86
C PRO A 160 20.51 7.86 7.07
N GLU A 161 20.46 6.54 6.84
CA GLU A 161 21.49 5.77 6.14
C GLU A 161 21.60 6.19 4.67
N TYR A 162 20.52 6.66 4.04
CA TYR A 162 20.59 7.19 2.67
C TYR A 162 21.42 8.48 2.58
N THR A 163 21.52 9.27 3.66
CA THR A 163 22.34 10.51 3.63
C THR A 163 23.84 10.24 3.67
N GLY A 164 24.27 9.00 4.00
CA GLY A 164 25.67 8.59 3.91
C GLY A 164 26.12 8.19 2.50
N LEU A 165 25.19 8.02 1.55
CA LEU A 165 25.49 7.48 0.22
C LEU A 165 26.31 8.43 -0.68
N GLY A 166 26.51 9.69 -0.29
CA GLY A 166 27.44 10.61 -0.95
C GLY A 166 28.87 10.09 -1.03
N VAL A 167 29.28 9.19 -0.12
CA VAL A 167 30.58 8.49 -0.16
C VAL A 167 30.83 7.75 -1.48
N LEU A 168 29.78 7.37 -2.22
CA LEU A 168 29.91 6.72 -3.53
C LEU A 168 30.45 7.67 -4.60
N ALA A 169 30.12 8.97 -4.51
CA ALA A 169 30.67 10.01 -5.37
C ALA A 169 32.16 10.24 -5.07
N GLU A 170 32.48 10.39 -3.78
CA GLU A 170 33.83 10.68 -3.29
C GLU A 170 34.82 9.55 -3.58
N ARG A 171 34.37 8.29 -3.44
CA ARG A 171 35.24 7.09 -3.52
C ARG A 171 35.26 6.45 -4.90
N TYR A 172 34.21 6.60 -5.70
CA TYR A 172 34.08 5.95 -7.01
C TYR A 172 33.65 6.91 -8.15
N PRO A 173 34.33 8.07 -8.35
CA PRO A 173 33.93 9.12 -9.31
C PRO A 173 34.01 8.72 -10.81
N HIS A 174 34.30 7.46 -11.11
CA HIS A 174 34.35 6.90 -12.47
C HIS A 174 33.29 5.79 -12.69
N VAL A 175 32.50 5.46 -11.66
CA VAL A 175 31.43 4.47 -11.72
C VAL A 175 30.09 5.21 -11.81
N PRO A 176 29.28 5.01 -12.87
CA PRO A 176 28.04 5.77 -13.05
C PRO A 176 27.01 5.44 -11.96
N ARG A 177 26.27 6.46 -11.55
CA ARG A 177 25.30 6.43 -10.46
C ARG A 177 23.91 6.72 -11.01
N MET A 178 22.98 5.80 -10.79
CA MET A 178 21.56 5.98 -11.08
C MET A 178 20.77 6.13 -9.78
N ALA A 179 20.04 7.22 -9.59
CA ALA A 179 19.06 7.37 -8.52
C ALA A 179 17.65 7.14 -9.05
N LEU A 180 16.90 6.21 -8.46
CA LEU A 180 15.57 5.80 -8.91
C LEU A 180 14.51 6.07 -7.85
N THR A 181 13.34 6.58 -8.23
CA THR A 181 12.19 6.68 -7.31
C THR A 181 10.84 6.56 -8.03
N ALA A 182 9.82 6.09 -7.29
CA ALA A 182 8.42 6.17 -7.72
C ALA A 182 7.77 7.54 -7.53
N THR A 183 8.27 8.34 -6.59
CA THR A 183 7.64 9.57 -6.11
C THR A 183 8.71 10.51 -5.55
N ALA A 184 8.76 11.74 -6.05
CA ALA A 184 9.49 12.85 -5.47
C ALA A 184 8.80 14.15 -5.91
N ASP A 185 8.55 15.05 -4.97
CA ASP A 185 8.28 16.46 -5.29
C ASP A 185 9.61 17.16 -5.65
N ASP A 186 9.56 18.38 -6.19
CA ASP A 186 10.78 19.09 -6.63
C ASP A 186 11.78 19.32 -5.50
N ARG A 187 11.30 19.48 -4.26
CA ARG A 187 12.18 19.61 -3.09
C ARG A 187 12.88 18.29 -2.74
N THR A 188 12.19 17.17 -2.86
CA THR A 188 12.76 15.82 -2.73
C THR A 188 13.76 15.55 -3.86
N ARG A 189 13.47 16.01 -5.09
CA ARG A 189 14.36 15.94 -6.26
C ARG A 189 15.67 16.71 -6.00
N ASP A 190 15.59 17.94 -5.51
CA ASP A 190 16.76 18.77 -5.16
C ASP A 190 17.62 18.12 -4.07
N ASP A 191 17.00 17.54 -3.03
CA ASP A 191 17.71 16.79 -1.99
C ASP A 191 18.40 15.54 -2.54
N ILE A 192 17.76 14.79 -3.46
CA ILE A 192 18.38 13.64 -4.13
C ILE A 192 19.63 14.07 -4.91
N VAL A 193 19.51 15.13 -5.72
CA VAL A 193 20.63 15.66 -6.51
C VAL A 193 21.79 16.10 -5.61
N ARG A 194 21.48 16.84 -4.55
CA ARG A 194 22.46 17.44 -3.63
C ARG A 194 23.18 16.44 -2.72
N VAL A 195 22.51 15.38 -2.26
CA VAL A 195 23.07 14.44 -1.27
C VAL A 195 23.76 13.24 -1.93
N LEU A 196 23.40 12.91 -3.18
CA LEU A 196 24.04 11.84 -3.96
C LEU A 196 25.09 12.39 -4.97
N ASP A 197 25.31 13.70 -4.98
CA ASP A 197 26.18 14.45 -5.91
C ASP A 197 25.90 14.16 -7.39
N LEU A 198 24.64 14.34 -7.79
CA LEU A 198 24.15 14.06 -9.14
C LEU A 198 23.93 15.35 -9.95
N HIS A 199 24.73 16.40 -9.68
CA HIS A 199 24.54 17.73 -10.27
C HIS A 199 24.68 17.77 -11.81
N GLY A 200 25.39 16.80 -12.41
CA GLY A 200 25.49 16.63 -13.87
C GLY A 200 24.58 15.52 -14.44
N ALA A 201 23.78 14.85 -13.63
CA ALA A 201 23.06 13.64 -14.04
C ALA A 201 21.88 13.95 -14.98
N ARG A 202 21.74 13.13 -16.03
CA ARG A 202 20.62 13.26 -16.97
C ARG A 202 19.32 12.90 -16.25
N THR A 203 18.41 13.87 -16.16
CA THR A 203 17.14 13.70 -15.43
C THR A 203 16.03 13.22 -16.37
N PHE A 204 15.39 12.12 -15.98
CA PHE A 204 14.30 11.48 -16.69
C PHE A 204 13.04 11.50 -15.82
N ILE A 205 11.97 12.11 -16.32
CA ILE A 205 10.67 12.18 -15.67
C ILE A 205 9.66 11.51 -16.60
N SER A 206 9.14 10.36 -16.20
CA SER A 206 7.97 9.76 -16.84
C SER A 206 6.67 10.30 -16.24
N SER A 207 5.59 10.25 -17.02
CA SER A 207 4.24 10.48 -16.50
C SER A 207 3.97 9.56 -15.31
N PHE A 208 3.32 10.11 -14.29
CA PHE A 208 2.82 9.40 -13.12
C PHE A 208 1.51 8.64 -13.43
N ASP A 209 1.00 8.68 -14.67
CA ASP A 209 -0.26 8.02 -15.02
C ASP A 209 -0.16 6.48 -14.95
N ARG A 210 -1.11 5.91 -14.22
CA ARG A 210 -1.43 4.49 -14.16
C ARG A 210 -2.83 4.27 -14.73
N PRO A 211 -3.03 4.30 -16.06
CA PRO A 211 -4.37 4.28 -16.67
C PRO A 211 -5.15 3.00 -16.37
N ASN A 212 -4.43 1.90 -16.07
CA ASN A 212 -5.00 0.61 -15.67
C ASN A 212 -5.56 0.56 -14.23
N ILE A 213 -5.26 1.56 -13.40
CA ILE A 213 -5.83 1.70 -12.05
C ILE A 213 -7.07 2.60 -12.13
N GLN A 214 -8.24 2.07 -11.78
CA GLN A 214 -9.44 2.86 -11.55
C GLN A 214 -9.44 3.42 -10.12
N TYR A 215 -9.46 4.75 -9.97
CA TYR A 215 -9.56 5.40 -8.67
C TYR A 215 -11.02 5.62 -8.25
N ARG A 216 -11.40 5.22 -7.03
CA ARG A 216 -12.75 5.35 -6.49
C ARG A 216 -12.74 5.74 -5.01
N VAL A 217 -13.25 6.94 -4.70
CA VAL A 217 -13.43 7.39 -3.30
C VAL A 217 -14.92 7.31 -2.92
N THR A 218 -15.22 6.72 -1.76
CA THR A 218 -16.58 6.46 -1.28
C THR A 218 -16.79 6.99 0.14
N ALA A 219 -18.01 7.42 0.45
CA ALA A 219 -18.37 7.84 1.79
C ALA A 219 -18.45 6.63 2.75
N LYS A 220 -17.66 6.67 3.82
CA LYS A 220 -17.51 5.58 4.81
C LYS A 220 -18.81 5.39 5.61
N SER A 221 -19.46 4.24 5.44
CA SER A 221 -20.72 3.86 6.08
C SER A 221 -20.81 2.33 6.17
N SER A 222 -20.55 1.76 7.35
CA SER A 222 -20.36 0.31 7.54
C SER A 222 -19.23 -0.25 6.66
N ALA A 223 -18.04 0.35 6.78
CA ALA A 223 -16.90 0.18 5.87
C ALA A 223 -16.51 -1.29 5.57
N ARG A 224 -16.53 -2.18 6.57
CA ARG A 224 -16.28 -3.62 6.38
C ARG A 224 -17.31 -4.26 5.42
N THR A 225 -18.59 -3.92 5.53
CA THR A 225 -19.64 -4.37 4.61
C THR A 225 -19.43 -3.80 3.20
N GLN A 226 -19.13 -2.50 3.07
CA GLN A 226 -18.84 -1.88 1.77
C GLN A 226 -17.66 -2.55 1.05
N LEU A 227 -16.61 -2.90 1.82
CA LEU A 227 -15.45 -3.64 1.32
C LEU A 227 -15.81 -5.06 0.88
N LEU A 228 -16.61 -5.79 1.66
CA LEU A 228 -17.05 -7.14 1.31
C LEU A 228 -17.92 -7.17 0.05
N ASP A 229 -18.85 -6.23 -0.06
CA ASP A 229 -19.71 -6.08 -1.24
C ASP A 229 -18.83 -5.81 -2.47
N PHE A 230 -17.93 -4.82 -2.39
CA PHE A 230 -16.95 -4.50 -3.44
C PHE A 230 -16.12 -5.71 -3.90
N ILE A 231 -15.52 -6.45 -2.95
CA ILE A 231 -14.73 -7.66 -3.26
C ILE A 231 -15.61 -8.71 -3.96
N ARG A 232 -16.80 -8.99 -3.43
CA ARG A 232 -17.69 -10.02 -3.98
C ARG A 232 -18.31 -9.66 -5.34
N THR A 233 -18.52 -8.37 -5.64
CA THR A 233 -19.13 -7.94 -6.91
C THR A 233 -18.12 -7.67 -8.02
N GLU A 234 -16.89 -7.27 -7.69
CA GLU A 234 -15.92 -6.77 -8.68
C GLU A 234 -14.61 -7.57 -8.70
N HIS A 235 -14.25 -8.24 -7.59
CA HIS A 235 -12.96 -8.92 -7.40
C HIS A 235 -13.08 -10.35 -6.79
N PRO A 236 -13.96 -11.24 -7.30
CA PRO A 236 -14.12 -12.59 -6.76
C PRO A 236 -12.92 -13.50 -7.12
N GLY A 237 -12.16 -13.93 -6.11
CA GLY A 237 -10.97 -14.79 -6.31
C GLY A 237 -9.69 -14.02 -6.68
N ASP A 238 -9.74 -12.69 -6.63
CA ASP A 238 -8.63 -11.79 -6.91
C ASP A 238 -7.73 -11.58 -5.68
N ALA A 239 -6.41 -11.44 -5.91
CA ALA A 239 -5.48 -11.04 -4.86
C ALA A 239 -5.56 -9.52 -4.61
N GLY A 240 -5.53 -9.10 -3.34
CA GLY A 240 -5.74 -7.70 -2.96
C GLY A 240 -5.09 -7.29 -1.64
N ILE A 241 -4.99 -5.97 -1.43
CA ILE A 241 -4.44 -5.37 -0.21
C ILE A 241 -5.48 -4.46 0.44
N VAL A 242 -5.66 -4.55 1.76
CA VAL A 242 -6.61 -3.74 2.53
C VAL A 242 -5.87 -2.94 3.61
N TYR A 243 -5.68 -1.64 3.42
CA TYR A 243 -4.99 -0.77 4.35
C TYR A 243 -5.91 -0.24 5.48
N CYS A 244 -5.43 -0.39 6.71
CA CYS A 244 -6.04 0.10 7.95
C CYS A 244 -5.01 0.87 8.80
N LEU A 245 -5.46 1.84 9.59
CA LEU A 245 -4.60 2.76 10.35
C LEU A 245 -4.00 2.15 11.64
N SER A 246 -4.55 1.03 12.14
CA SER A 246 -4.11 0.42 13.41
C SER A 246 -4.04 -1.10 13.36
N ARG A 247 -3.11 -1.68 14.15
CA ARG A 247 -2.89 -3.14 14.28
C ARG A 247 -4.19 -3.88 14.61
N LYS A 248 -4.94 -3.39 15.60
CA LYS A 248 -6.27 -3.91 15.97
C LYS A 248 -7.27 -3.90 14.80
N SER A 249 -7.32 -2.82 14.02
CA SER A 249 -8.20 -2.74 12.85
C SER A 249 -7.80 -3.73 11.75
N VAL A 250 -6.49 -4.00 11.61
CA VAL A 250 -5.96 -5.05 10.71
C VAL A 250 -6.38 -6.44 11.19
N GLU A 251 -6.09 -6.81 12.43
CA GLU A 251 -6.40 -8.11 13.03
C GLU A 251 -7.91 -8.42 12.96
N GLU A 252 -8.76 -7.51 13.43
CA GLU A 252 -10.22 -7.68 13.39
C GLU A 252 -10.78 -7.79 11.96
N THR A 253 -10.23 -7.02 11.01
CA THR A 253 -10.75 -7.03 9.63
C THR A 253 -10.30 -8.28 8.88
N ALA A 254 -9.08 -8.77 9.10
CA ALA A 254 -8.64 -10.05 8.54
C ALA A 254 -9.48 -11.21 9.09
N ALA A 255 -9.68 -11.28 10.40
CA ALA A 255 -10.54 -12.29 11.03
C ALA A 255 -11.97 -12.23 10.47
N TRP A 256 -12.56 -11.04 10.37
CA TRP A 256 -13.91 -10.86 9.83
C TRP A 256 -14.04 -11.24 8.35
N LEU A 257 -13.04 -10.94 7.49
CA LEU A 257 -13.06 -11.38 6.10
C LEU A 257 -13.02 -12.92 5.98
N CYS A 258 -12.28 -13.60 6.88
CA CYS A 258 -12.30 -15.06 6.99
C CYS A 258 -13.66 -15.62 7.46
N GLU A 259 -14.34 -14.96 8.40
CA GLU A 259 -15.74 -15.30 8.78
C GLU A 259 -16.71 -15.15 7.59
N GLN A 260 -16.40 -14.27 6.63
CA GLN A 260 -17.15 -14.08 5.38
C GLN A 260 -16.71 -15.01 4.24
N GLY A 261 -15.83 -15.98 4.50
CA GLY A 261 -15.39 -16.99 3.52
C GLY A 261 -14.34 -16.50 2.52
N LEU A 262 -13.62 -15.42 2.83
CA LEU A 262 -12.49 -14.92 2.02
C LEU A 262 -11.15 -15.27 2.70
N THR A 263 -10.14 -15.64 1.91
CA THR A 263 -8.79 -15.94 2.44
C THR A 263 -8.05 -14.64 2.78
N ALA A 264 -8.10 -14.22 4.05
CA ALA A 264 -7.47 -12.98 4.51
C ALA A 264 -6.40 -13.21 5.59
N LEU A 265 -5.29 -12.48 5.52
CA LEU A 265 -4.21 -12.48 6.52
C LEU A 265 -3.92 -11.07 7.06
N PRO A 266 -3.63 -10.90 8.37
CA PRO A 266 -3.19 -9.63 8.93
C PRO A 266 -1.68 -9.42 8.72
N TYR A 267 -1.24 -8.18 8.51
CA TYR A 267 0.17 -7.82 8.47
C TYR A 267 0.46 -6.46 9.12
N HIS A 268 1.36 -6.45 10.11
CA HIS A 268 1.83 -5.24 10.78
C HIS A 268 3.12 -5.52 11.55
N ALA A 269 3.90 -4.46 11.83
CA ALA A 269 5.10 -4.49 12.70
C ALA A 269 4.80 -4.77 14.20
N GLY A 270 3.68 -5.42 14.51
CA GLY A 270 3.40 -6.01 15.83
C GLY A 270 3.40 -7.54 15.81
N LEU A 271 3.42 -8.15 14.62
CA LEU A 271 3.66 -9.59 14.44
C LEU A 271 5.17 -9.87 14.56
N ASP A 272 5.53 -11.07 15.00
CA ASP A 272 6.91 -11.53 14.99
C ASP A 272 7.47 -11.63 13.55
N ALA A 273 8.79 -11.86 13.42
CA ALA A 273 9.42 -11.99 12.10
C ALA A 273 8.86 -13.18 11.31
N ARG A 274 8.85 -14.38 11.89
CA ARG A 274 8.46 -15.62 11.22
C ARG A 274 7.01 -15.58 10.73
N THR A 275 6.08 -14.99 11.49
CA THR A 275 4.69 -14.82 11.05
C THR A 275 4.57 -13.81 9.91
N ARG A 276 5.35 -12.72 9.92
CA ARG A 276 5.39 -11.76 8.79
C ARG A 276 5.95 -12.41 7.53
N ASP A 277 7.08 -13.10 7.66
CA ASP A 277 7.74 -13.78 6.54
C ASP A 277 6.79 -14.81 5.91
N LEU A 278 6.11 -15.62 6.74
CA LEU A 278 5.09 -16.58 6.31
C LEU A 278 3.90 -15.88 5.62
N HIS A 279 3.38 -14.78 6.16
CA HIS A 279 2.24 -14.07 5.56
C HIS A 279 2.62 -13.40 4.22
N GLN A 280 3.84 -12.89 4.09
CA GLN A 280 4.36 -12.39 2.81
C GLN A 280 4.57 -13.53 1.81
N GLU A 281 5.25 -14.61 2.20
CA GLU A 281 5.48 -15.79 1.34
C GLU A 281 4.15 -16.38 0.82
N ARG A 282 3.14 -16.49 1.68
CA ARG A 282 1.78 -16.89 1.29
C ARG A 282 1.13 -15.90 0.34
N PHE A 283 1.21 -14.59 0.58
CA PHE A 283 0.65 -13.59 -0.35
C PHE A 283 1.33 -13.63 -1.73
N LEU A 284 2.66 -13.80 -1.80
CA LEU A 284 3.37 -13.91 -3.07
C LEU A 284 2.98 -15.19 -3.84
N ARG A 285 2.87 -16.33 -3.14
CA ARG A 285 2.62 -17.65 -3.75
C ARG A 285 1.14 -18.01 -3.99
N GLU A 286 0.22 -17.61 -3.13
CA GLU A 286 -1.19 -17.97 -3.27
C GLU A 286 -1.95 -17.04 -4.23
N GLU A 287 -2.93 -17.60 -4.93
CA GLU A 287 -3.87 -16.88 -5.78
C GLU A 287 -5.11 -16.52 -4.93
N GLY A 288 -5.72 -15.35 -5.16
CA GLY A 288 -6.93 -14.93 -4.42
C GLY A 288 -6.74 -14.57 -2.93
N LEU A 289 -5.50 -14.53 -2.43
CA LEU A 289 -5.23 -14.17 -1.03
C LEU A 289 -5.29 -12.65 -0.85
N ILE A 290 -5.97 -12.22 0.21
CA ILE A 290 -6.09 -10.82 0.64
C ILE A 290 -5.16 -10.58 1.83
N VAL A 291 -4.32 -9.54 1.81
CA VAL A 291 -3.63 -9.08 3.03
C VAL A 291 -4.25 -7.79 3.54
N VAL A 292 -4.70 -7.84 4.79
CA VAL A 292 -5.07 -6.65 5.55
C VAL A 292 -3.82 -6.13 6.25
N ALA A 293 -3.53 -4.84 6.14
CA ALA A 293 -2.21 -4.28 6.38
C ALA A 293 -2.25 -2.92 7.08
N THR A 294 -1.20 -2.62 7.86
CA THR A 294 -0.77 -1.22 8.03
C THR A 294 0.25 -0.86 6.95
N VAL A 295 0.63 0.42 6.86
CA VAL A 295 1.67 0.93 5.91
C VAL A 295 2.96 0.08 5.88
N ALA A 296 3.28 -0.59 7.00
CA ALA A 296 4.43 -1.48 7.16
C ALA A 296 4.45 -2.72 6.23
N PHE A 297 3.33 -3.08 5.59
CA PHE A 297 3.30 -4.12 4.55
C PHE A 297 3.76 -3.61 3.18
N GLY A 298 3.62 -2.30 2.93
CA GLY A 298 3.62 -1.77 1.57
C GLY A 298 4.95 -1.97 0.84
N MET A 299 6.00 -1.30 1.30
CA MET A 299 7.10 -0.91 0.42
C MET A 299 7.86 -2.09 -0.21
N GLY A 300 8.02 -3.20 0.51
CA GLY A 300 8.89 -4.31 0.11
C GLY A 300 8.24 -5.44 -0.71
N ILE A 301 7.10 -5.19 -1.37
CA ILE A 301 6.31 -6.24 -2.04
C ILE A 301 6.08 -5.93 -3.52
N ASP A 302 6.35 -6.93 -4.36
CA ASP A 302 6.22 -6.89 -5.82
C ASP A 302 5.42 -8.08 -6.39
N LYS A 303 4.22 -8.33 -5.84
CA LYS A 303 3.24 -9.21 -6.51
C LYS A 303 2.60 -8.43 -7.66
N PRO A 304 2.80 -8.79 -8.94
CA PRO A 304 2.38 -7.95 -10.05
C PRO A 304 0.86 -8.00 -10.33
N ASN A 305 0.20 -9.09 -9.93
CA ASN A 305 -1.20 -9.38 -10.19
C ASN A 305 -2.15 -9.02 -9.02
N VAL A 306 -1.83 -7.98 -8.24
CA VAL A 306 -2.76 -7.39 -7.26
C VAL A 306 -3.87 -6.65 -8.00
N ARG A 307 -5.11 -7.10 -7.88
CA ARG A 307 -6.24 -6.57 -8.66
C ARG A 307 -6.99 -5.46 -7.95
N PHE A 308 -6.89 -5.37 -6.63
CA PHE A 308 -7.40 -4.22 -5.87
C PHE A 308 -6.48 -3.80 -4.72
N VAL A 309 -6.47 -2.50 -4.45
CA VAL A 309 -5.96 -1.90 -3.21
C VAL A 309 -7.11 -1.12 -2.59
N ALA A 310 -7.47 -1.45 -1.35
CA ALA A 310 -8.58 -0.88 -0.62
C ALA A 310 -8.11 -0.17 0.64
N HIS A 311 -8.52 1.07 0.84
CA HIS A 311 -8.26 1.85 2.04
C HIS A 311 -9.52 1.92 2.90
N LEU A 312 -9.50 1.26 4.06
CA LEU A 312 -10.58 1.36 5.05
C LEU A 312 -10.45 2.62 5.92
N ASP A 313 -9.23 3.11 6.12
CA ASP A 313 -8.92 4.35 6.84
C ASP A 313 -8.11 5.30 5.95
N LEU A 314 -8.22 6.61 6.18
CA LEU A 314 -7.54 7.64 5.37
C LEU A 314 -6.00 7.56 5.55
N PRO A 315 -5.21 7.56 4.46
CA PRO A 315 -3.75 7.72 4.52
C PRO A 315 -3.29 9.02 5.18
N LYS A 316 -1.99 9.13 5.42
CA LYS A 316 -1.38 10.38 5.94
C LYS A 316 -1.17 11.45 4.86
N SER A 317 -0.91 11.04 3.62
CA SER A 317 -0.59 11.95 2.52
C SER A 317 -0.95 11.37 1.15
N LEU A 318 -0.91 12.22 0.12
CA LEU A 318 -1.23 11.82 -1.25
C LEU A 318 -0.10 11.01 -1.91
N GLU A 319 1.17 11.20 -1.51
CA GLU A 319 2.29 10.32 -1.92
C GLU A 319 2.15 8.92 -1.36
N GLY A 320 1.79 8.80 -0.07
CA GLY A 320 1.51 7.51 0.55
C GLY A 320 0.38 6.79 -0.17
N TYR A 321 -0.74 7.48 -0.42
CA TYR A 321 -1.85 6.93 -1.19
C TYR A 321 -1.44 6.51 -2.62
N TYR A 322 -0.62 7.30 -3.31
CA TYR A 322 -0.11 6.96 -4.65
C TYR A 322 0.80 5.72 -4.61
N GLN A 323 1.75 5.65 -3.68
CA GLN A 323 2.71 4.54 -3.55
C GLN A 323 1.99 3.25 -3.10
N GLU A 324 0.96 3.35 -2.27
CA GLU A 324 0.11 2.24 -1.83
C GLU A 324 -0.81 1.73 -2.94
N THR A 325 -1.55 2.62 -3.62
CA THR A 325 -2.45 2.24 -4.72
C THR A 325 -1.70 1.77 -5.96
N GLY A 326 -0.52 2.31 -6.25
CA GLY A 326 0.35 1.90 -7.36
C GLY A 326 0.88 0.46 -7.29
N ARG A 327 0.62 -0.25 -6.18
CA ARG A 327 0.82 -1.71 -6.05
C ARG A 327 -0.19 -2.52 -6.86
N ALA A 328 -1.35 -1.93 -7.17
CA ALA A 328 -2.36 -2.52 -8.03
C ALA A 328 -1.85 -2.63 -9.49
N GLY A 329 -2.06 -3.79 -10.10
CA GLY A 329 -1.84 -4.10 -11.52
C GLY A 329 -0.49 -3.65 -12.07
N ARG A 330 0.64 -4.08 -11.48
CA ARG A 330 1.97 -3.82 -12.05
C ARG A 330 2.20 -4.60 -13.36
N ASP A 331 1.43 -5.66 -13.57
CA ASP A 331 1.28 -6.36 -14.86
C ASP A 331 0.60 -5.52 -15.97
N GLY A 332 0.06 -4.34 -15.65
CA GLY A 332 -0.65 -3.46 -16.57
C GLY A 332 -2.12 -3.82 -16.81
N LEU A 333 -2.61 -4.93 -16.24
CA LEU A 333 -4.01 -5.34 -16.37
C LEU A 333 -4.94 -4.48 -15.47
N PRO A 334 -6.24 -4.38 -15.77
CA PRO A 334 -7.18 -3.59 -14.97
C PRO A 334 -7.13 -3.91 -13.47
N SER A 335 -7.28 -2.87 -12.65
CA SER A 335 -7.28 -2.97 -11.20
C SER A 335 -7.93 -1.76 -10.54
N THR A 336 -8.36 -1.88 -9.28
CA THR A 336 -9.14 -0.85 -8.59
C THR A 336 -8.46 -0.33 -7.32
N ALA A 337 -8.29 0.99 -7.24
CA ALA A 337 -7.88 1.73 -6.05
C ALA A 337 -9.13 2.30 -5.36
N TRP A 338 -9.58 1.62 -4.31
CA TRP A 338 -10.82 1.94 -3.58
C TRP A 338 -10.52 2.58 -2.22
N MET A 339 -11.24 3.63 -1.84
CA MET A 339 -11.11 4.23 -0.50
C MET A 339 -12.49 4.48 0.11
N ALA A 340 -12.67 4.10 1.38
CA ALA A 340 -13.78 4.52 2.22
C ALA A 340 -13.31 5.60 3.21
N TYR A 341 -13.87 6.80 3.08
CA TYR A 341 -13.45 7.98 3.83
C TYR A 341 -14.64 8.67 4.52
N GLY A 342 -14.46 9.09 5.77
CA GLY A 342 -15.44 9.84 6.56
C GLY A 342 -14.81 10.82 7.56
N LEU A 343 -15.64 11.68 8.16
CA LEU A 343 -15.19 12.75 9.06
C LEU A 343 -14.39 12.25 10.29
N ALA A 344 -14.69 11.05 10.79
CA ALA A 344 -13.94 10.44 11.89
C ALA A 344 -12.45 10.21 11.52
N ASP A 345 -12.16 9.98 10.23
CA ASP A 345 -10.80 9.75 9.75
C ASP A 345 -10.01 11.06 9.72
N VAL A 346 -10.62 12.16 9.24
CA VAL A 346 -10.04 13.52 9.31
C VAL A 346 -9.63 13.85 10.74
N VAL A 347 -10.56 13.63 11.68
CA VAL A 347 -10.38 13.92 13.11
C VAL A 347 -9.25 13.07 13.71
N ASN A 348 -9.18 11.78 13.35
CA ASN A 348 -8.12 10.89 13.82
C ASN A 348 -6.74 11.28 13.27
N VAL A 349 -6.61 11.55 11.97
CA VAL A 349 -5.31 11.86 11.35
C VAL A 349 -4.82 13.26 11.75
N ARG A 350 -5.68 14.29 11.81
CA ARG A 350 -5.29 15.61 12.33
C ARG A 350 -4.89 15.59 13.80
N ARG A 351 -5.54 14.77 14.65
CA ARG A 351 -5.12 14.57 16.04
C ARG A 351 -3.75 13.87 16.13
N MET A 352 -3.49 12.85 15.31
CA MET A 352 -2.18 12.19 15.27
C MET A 352 -1.05 13.14 14.85
N LEU A 353 -1.31 14.02 13.88
CA LEU A 353 -0.36 15.06 13.45
C LEU A 353 -0.07 16.06 14.57
N ALA A 354 -1.10 16.58 15.25
CA ALA A 354 -0.93 17.51 16.37
C ALA A 354 -0.13 16.87 17.53
N GLN A 355 -0.36 15.58 17.80
CA GLN A 355 0.32 14.80 18.84
C GLN A 355 1.71 14.27 18.44
N SER A 356 2.17 14.54 17.22
CA SER A 356 3.52 14.17 16.76
C SER A 356 4.61 14.85 17.59
N THR A 357 5.73 14.15 17.82
CA THR A 357 6.95 14.72 18.42
C THR A 357 7.89 15.35 17.41
N ALA A 358 7.51 15.40 16.13
CA ALA A 358 8.29 16.06 15.08
C ALA A 358 8.35 17.59 15.29
N PRO A 359 9.41 18.26 14.77
CA PRO A 359 9.49 19.72 14.72
C PRO A 359 8.28 20.38 14.03
N ASP A 360 7.95 21.61 14.42
CA ASP A 360 6.73 22.30 13.95
C ASP A 360 6.76 22.65 12.45
N ASP A 361 7.94 22.82 11.86
CA ASP A 361 8.10 23.01 10.42
C ASP A 361 7.88 21.70 9.62
N VAL A 362 8.28 20.55 10.17
CA VAL A 362 7.95 19.20 9.66
C VAL A 362 6.45 18.95 9.77
N LYS A 363 5.84 19.19 10.94
CA LYS A 363 4.38 19.08 11.14
C LYS A 363 3.58 19.95 10.16
N ARG A 364 4.08 21.16 9.86
CA ARG A 364 3.47 22.08 8.89
C ARG A 364 3.55 21.54 7.46
N VAL A 365 4.58 20.77 7.11
CA VAL A 365 4.65 20.08 5.80
C VAL A 365 3.75 18.85 5.78
N GLU A 366 3.79 17.98 6.81
CA GLU A 366 2.84 16.86 6.95
C GLU A 366 1.38 17.34 6.86
N GLY A 367 1.04 18.46 7.49
CA GLY A 367 -0.28 19.08 7.43
C GLY A 367 -0.70 19.51 6.03
N ARG A 368 0.20 20.13 5.26
CA ARG A 368 -0.06 20.47 3.83
C ARG A 368 -0.28 19.21 2.98
N LYS A 369 0.51 18.16 3.21
CA LYS A 369 0.39 16.87 2.50
C LYS A 369 -0.93 16.15 2.85
N LEU A 370 -1.41 16.28 4.08
CA LEU A 370 -2.74 15.82 4.52
C LEU A 370 -3.88 16.64 3.90
N ASP A 371 -3.78 17.98 3.90
CA ASP A 371 -4.82 18.85 3.33
C ASP A 371 -4.95 18.66 1.80
N ALA A 372 -3.86 18.35 1.10
CA ALA A 372 -3.90 17.95 -0.31
C ALA A 372 -4.63 16.61 -0.53
N LEU A 373 -4.42 15.60 0.32
CA LEU A 373 -5.16 14.33 0.28
C LEU A 373 -6.66 14.53 0.59
N LEU A 374 -6.99 15.43 1.51
CA LEU A 374 -8.36 15.79 1.85
C LEU A 374 -9.04 16.51 0.66
N ALA A 375 -8.36 17.45 0.00
CA ALA A 375 -8.85 18.08 -1.23
C ALA A 375 -9.04 17.06 -2.37
N TYR A 376 -8.10 16.13 -2.57
CA TYR A 376 -8.24 15.03 -3.51
C TYR A 376 -9.49 14.18 -3.23
N ALA A 377 -9.78 13.88 -1.96
CA ALA A 377 -10.91 13.06 -1.55
C ALA A 377 -12.27 13.77 -1.72
N GLU A 378 -12.36 15.06 -1.41
CA GLU A 378 -13.61 15.84 -1.58
C GLU A 378 -13.89 16.25 -3.03
N SER A 379 -12.88 16.24 -3.90
CA SER A 379 -12.97 16.77 -5.27
C SER A 379 -14.18 16.26 -6.07
N ALA A 380 -14.78 17.18 -6.82
CA ALA A 380 -15.77 16.90 -7.85
C ALA A 380 -15.14 16.68 -9.24
N ALA A 381 -13.89 17.10 -9.44
CA ALA A 381 -13.16 16.96 -10.70
C ALA A 381 -12.57 15.54 -10.87
N CYS A 382 -11.99 15.26 -12.04
CA CYS A 382 -11.32 14.00 -12.33
C CYS A 382 -10.22 13.68 -11.30
N ARG A 383 -10.33 12.54 -10.59
CA ARG A 383 -9.34 12.10 -9.59
C ARG A 383 -7.93 12.07 -10.17
N ARG A 384 -7.78 11.52 -11.38
CA ARG A 384 -6.48 11.35 -12.04
C ARG A 384 -5.82 12.69 -12.35
N VAL A 385 -6.57 13.67 -12.87
CA VAL A 385 -6.02 15.01 -13.15
C VAL A 385 -5.52 15.67 -11.86
N GLY A 386 -6.30 15.62 -10.76
CA GLY A 386 -5.87 16.15 -9.47
C GLY A 386 -4.68 15.41 -8.84
N LEU A 387 -4.52 14.11 -9.15
CA LEU A 387 -3.40 13.28 -8.69
C LEU A 387 -2.11 13.58 -9.47
N LEU A 388 -2.19 13.77 -10.79
CA LEU A 388 -1.06 14.13 -11.65
C LEU A 388 -0.57 15.56 -11.37
N ALA A 389 -1.49 16.52 -11.24
CA ALA A 389 -1.17 17.90 -10.92
C ALA A 389 -0.45 18.06 -9.56
N TYR A 390 -0.70 17.17 -8.59
CA TYR A 390 0.04 17.16 -7.31
C TYR A 390 1.54 16.81 -7.49
N PHE A 391 1.88 16.00 -8.50
CA PHE A 391 3.26 15.65 -8.85
C PHE A 391 3.85 16.54 -9.96
N GLY A 392 3.21 17.67 -10.28
CA GLY A 392 3.68 18.61 -11.31
C GLY A 392 3.39 18.20 -12.75
N GLU A 393 2.48 17.24 -12.98
CA GLU A 393 2.07 16.83 -14.32
C GLU A 393 0.69 17.39 -14.68
N ASP A 394 0.68 18.43 -15.52
CA ASP A 394 -0.55 19.03 -16.04
C ASP A 394 -1.23 18.15 -17.09
N ARG A 395 -2.55 17.96 -16.94
CA ARG A 395 -3.39 17.22 -17.90
C ARG A 395 -4.76 17.88 -18.06
N ALA A 396 -5.03 18.39 -19.26
CA ALA A 396 -6.33 19.00 -19.58
C ALA A 396 -7.50 18.00 -19.63
N GLU A 397 -7.26 16.76 -20.05
CA GLU A 397 -8.33 15.79 -20.31
C GLU A 397 -8.72 14.94 -19.10
N SER A 398 -10.03 14.82 -18.88
CA SER A 398 -10.62 13.88 -17.91
C SER A 398 -10.39 12.44 -18.32
N CYS A 399 -10.04 11.57 -17.36
CA CYS A 399 -9.46 10.25 -17.67
C CYS A 399 -10.45 9.13 -18.04
N GLY A 400 -11.76 9.37 -17.97
CA GLY A 400 -12.81 8.35 -18.20
C GLY A 400 -12.89 7.20 -17.18
N ASN A 401 -11.81 6.92 -16.43
CA ASN A 401 -11.66 5.74 -15.56
C ASN A 401 -11.40 6.13 -14.08
N CYS A 402 -12.31 6.90 -13.48
CA CYS A 402 -12.37 7.14 -12.02
C CYS A 402 -13.80 7.50 -11.60
N ASP A 403 -14.11 7.48 -10.29
CA ASP A 403 -15.49 7.68 -9.79
C ASP A 403 -16.14 8.98 -10.28
N THR A 404 -15.39 10.08 -10.30
CA THR A 404 -15.89 11.39 -10.74
C THR A 404 -16.02 11.54 -12.26
N CYS A 405 -15.40 10.67 -13.05
CA CYS A 405 -15.65 10.60 -14.50
C CYS A 405 -16.80 9.66 -14.84
N LEU A 406 -16.89 8.51 -14.15
CA LEU A 406 -17.89 7.47 -14.39
C LEU A 406 -19.26 7.82 -13.80
N ASN A 407 -19.27 8.54 -12.67
CA ASN A 407 -20.46 9.03 -11.99
C ASN A 407 -20.23 10.48 -11.55
N PRO A 408 -20.28 11.47 -12.45
CA PRO A 408 -20.01 12.87 -12.12
C PRO A 408 -20.87 13.36 -10.94
N PRO A 409 -20.24 13.79 -9.83
CA PRO A 409 -20.98 14.23 -8.66
C PRO A 409 -21.66 15.57 -8.95
N ARG A 410 -22.84 15.77 -8.36
CA ARG A 410 -23.48 17.08 -8.41
C ARG A 410 -22.76 18.03 -7.46
N THR A 411 -22.76 19.30 -7.80
CA THR A 411 -22.26 20.40 -6.97
C THR A 411 -23.37 21.42 -6.75
N TRP A 412 -23.32 22.13 -5.63
CA TRP A 412 -24.34 23.08 -5.23
C TRP A 412 -23.72 24.23 -4.41
N ASP A 413 -24.34 25.41 -4.48
CA ASP A 413 -23.96 26.51 -3.59
C ASP A 413 -24.36 26.17 -2.15
N ALA A 414 -23.35 25.93 -1.32
CA ALA A 414 -23.51 25.62 0.09
C ALA A 414 -22.99 26.77 0.97
N THR A 415 -22.85 28.00 0.44
CA THR A 415 -22.40 29.19 1.18
C THR A 415 -23.25 29.40 2.44
N ARG A 416 -24.58 29.42 2.31
CA ARG A 416 -25.52 29.61 3.44
C ARG A 416 -25.50 28.42 4.42
N PRO A 417 -25.58 27.14 4.00
CA PRO A 417 -25.34 25.99 4.87
C PRO A 417 -24.01 26.03 5.62
N ALA A 418 -22.93 26.46 4.97
CA ALA A 418 -21.62 26.58 5.59
C ALA A 418 -21.59 27.69 6.64
N GLN A 419 -22.17 28.85 6.36
CA GLN A 419 -22.37 29.92 7.33
C GLN A 419 -23.19 29.45 8.54
N MET A 420 -24.26 28.67 8.33
CA MET A 420 -25.04 28.06 9.42
C MET A 420 -24.18 27.13 10.29
N ALA A 421 -23.44 26.21 9.68
CA ALA A 421 -22.59 25.25 10.38
C ALA A 421 -21.45 25.93 11.18
N LEU A 422 -20.77 26.90 10.56
CA LEU A 422 -19.71 27.69 11.21
C LEU A 422 -20.26 28.57 12.33
N SER A 423 -21.43 29.19 12.14
CA SER A 423 -22.13 29.96 13.17
C SER A 423 -22.56 29.07 14.34
N ALA A 424 -23.01 27.84 14.09
CA ALA A 424 -23.34 26.87 15.13
C ALA A 424 -22.10 26.42 15.93
N ALA A 425 -20.96 26.16 15.26
CA ALA A 425 -19.70 25.86 15.93
C ALA A 425 -19.26 27.02 16.85
N VAL A 426 -19.23 28.26 16.33
CA VAL A 426 -18.84 29.46 17.10
C VAL A 426 -19.80 29.75 18.25
N ARG A 427 -21.13 29.68 18.03
CA ARG A 427 -22.14 29.99 19.07
C ARG A 427 -22.28 28.92 20.15
N THR A 428 -21.90 27.67 19.86
CA THR A 428 -21.70 26.63 20.89
C THR A 428 -20.29 26.67 21.50
N GLY A 429 -19.53 27.73 21.24
CA GLY A 429 -18.23 27.99 21.88
C GLY A 429 -17.06 27.15 21.35
N ASN A 430 -17.19 26.54 20.16
CA ASN A 430 -16.19 25.66 19.54
C ASN A 430 -15.79 24.43 20.38
N ARG A 431 -16.72 23.87 21.17
CA ARG A 431 -16.46 22.77 22.13
C ARG A 431 -17.30 21.50 21.89
N PHE A 432 -17.80 21.33 20.67
CA PHE A 432 -18.76 20.27 20.33
C PHE A 432 -18.44 19.61 18.99
N GLY A 433 -18.50 18.28 18.96
CA GLY A 433 -18.30 17.49 17.75
C GLY A 433 -19.53 17.44 16.84
N ALA A 434 -19.34 16.90 15.64
CA ALA A 434 -20.28 16.98 14.53
C ALA A 434 -21.72 16.54 14.84
N GLN A 435 -21.92 15.50 15.67
CA GLN A 435 -23.25 15.04 16.06
C GLN A 435 -24.05 16.13 16.76
N HIS A 436 -23.46 16.74 17.79
CA HIS A 436 -24.11 17.79 18.58
C HIS A 436 -24.36 19.06 17.74
N LEU A 437 -23.45 19.42 16.84
CA LEU A 437 -23.67 20.53 15.91
C LEU A 437 -24.82 20.23 14.93
N THR A 438 -24.89 19.00 14.42
CA THR A 438 -26.01 18.55 13.56
C THR A 438 -27.33 18.56 14.32
N ASP A 439 -27.35 18.10 15.58
CA ASP A 439 -28.54 18.09 16.42
C ASP A 439 -29.03 19.52 16.73
N VAL A 440 -28.12 20.48 16.95
CA VAL A 440 -28.46 21.91 17.07
C VAL A 440 -29.04 22.46 15.76
N LEU A 441 -28.39 22.22 14.62
CA LEU A 441 -28.82 22.73 13.31
C LEU A 441 -30.21 22.20 12.89
N LEU A 442 -30.47 20.92 13.13
CA LEU A 442 -31.79 20.30 12.90
C LEU A 442 -32.86 20.75 13.91
N GLY A 443 -32.46 21.30 15.06
CA GLY A 443 -33.37 21.66 16.13
C GLY A 443 -33.91 20.44 16.89
N ARG A 444 -33.05 19.43 17.10
CA ARG A 444 -33.37 18.21 17.85
C ARG A 444 -33.36 18.50 19.35
N ASP A 445 -34.47 18.16 20.00
CA ASP A 445 -34.58 18.30 21.45
C ASP A 445 -33.91 17.12 22.16
N THR A 446 -32.68 17.34 22.65
CA THR A 446 -31.94 16.37 23.46
C THR A 446 -31.70 16.90 24.87
N PRO A 447 -31.60 16.04 25.91
CA PRO A 447 -31.28 16.49 27.27
C PRO A 447 -29.99 17.32 27.35
N ARG A 448 -28.99 17.00 26.50
CA ARG A 448 -27.73 17.75 26.39
C ARG A 448 -27.94 19.16 25.80
N ILE A 449 -28.81 19.32 24.80
CA ILE A 449 -29.16 20.62 24.21
C ILE A 449 -30.01 21.49 25.16
N ARG A 450 -30.87 20.86 25.99
CA ARG A 450 -31.57 21.56 27.07
C ARG A 450 -30.62 22.02 28.17
N ALA A 451 -29.82 21.12 28.74
CA ALA A 451 -28.90 21.41 29.84
C ALA A 451 -27.83 22.46 29.52
N LEU A 452 -27.44 22.59 28.24
CA LEU A 452 -26.45 23.58 27.78
C LEU A 452 -27.08 24.89 27.25
N GLY A 453 -28.40 25.07 27.37
CA GLY A 453 -29.10 26.27 26.85
C GLY A 453 -29.14 26.40 25.33
N HIS A 454 -28.55 25.46 24.57
CA HIS A 454 -28.36 25.57 23.12
C HIS A 454 -29.65 25.65 22.31
N HIS A 455 -30.79 25.20 22.86
CA HIS A 455 -32.13 25.40 22.31
C HIS A 455 -32.56 26.87 22.18
N GLN A 456 -31.85 27.79 22.86
CA GLN A 456 -32.09 29.24 22.85
C GLN A 456 -31.17 29.99 21.86
N LEU A 457 -30.21 29.31 21.24
CA LEU A 457 -29.31 29.93 20.27
C LEU A 457 -30.06 30.23 18.96
N PRO A 458 -29.84 31.40 18.32
CA PRO A 458 -30.39 31.70 16.99
C PRO A 458 -29.94 30.77 15.85
N THR A 459 -29.06 29.79 16.11
CA THR A 459 -28.68 28.70 15.20
C THR A 459 -29.41 27.38 15.47
N TYR A 460 -30.31 27.34 16.46
CA TYR A 460 -31.09 26.14 16.76
C TYR A 460 -32.23 25.97 15.74
N GLY A 461 -32.24 24.85 15.03
CA GLY A 461 -33.29 24.52 14.07
C GLY A 461 -33.28 25.33 12.76
N VAL A 462 -32.21 26.10 12.48
CA VAL A 462 -32.08 26.88 11.22
C VAL A 462 -31.78 26.02 10.00
N GLY A 463 -31.38 24.75 10.21
CA GLY A 463 -30.93 23.83 9.17
C GLY A 463 -31.93 22.71 8.85
N LYS A 464 -33.21 22.89 9.16
CA LYS A 464 -34.27 21.87 8.95
C LYS A 464 -34.53 21.53 7.47
N ASP A 465 -34.09 22.38 6.56
CA ASP A 465 -34.20 22.18 5.10
C ASP A 465 -33.25 21.08 4.57
N HIS A 466 -32.38 20.55 5.42
CA HIS A 466 -31.39 19.52 5.11
C HIS A 466 -31.43 18.38 6.13
N ASP A 467 -31.12 17.15 5.69
CA ASP A 467 -31.12 15.98 6.55
C ASP A 467 -29.80 15.80 7.33
N GLU A 468 -29.77 14.85 8.26
CA GLU A 468 -28.55 14.53 9.03
C GLU A 468 -27.38 14.07 8.14
N LYS A 469 -27.64 13.39 7.02
CA LYS A 469 -26.58 12.98 6.08
C LYS A 469 -25.93 14.21 5.44
N THR A 470 -26.75 15.16 4.97
CA THR A 470 -26.29 16.42 4.37
C THR A 470 -25.47 17.22 5.37
N TRP A 471 -25.93 17.38 6.62
CA TRP A 471 -25.16 18.11 7.64
C TRP A 471 -23.83 17.44 7.99
N ARG A 472 -23.79 16.12 8.09
CA ARG A 472 -22.53 15.37 8.25
C ARG A 472 -21.60 15.55 7.05
N ALA A 473 -22.12 15.62 5.82
CA ALA A 473 -21.33 15.85 4.60
C ALA A 473 -20.79 17.29 4.51
N VAL A 474 -21.58 18.30 4.90
CA VAL A 474 -21.15 19.71 4.99
C VAL A 474 -20.06 19.87 6.05
N LEU A 475 -20.24 19.32 7.25
CA LEU A 475 -19.22 19.37 8.32
C LEU A 475 -17.93 18.62 7.94
N ARG A 476 -18.04 17.51 7.19
CA ARG A 476 -16.91 16.77 6.60
C ARG A 476 -16.12 17.65 5.63
N GLN A 477 -16.79 18.19 4.61
CA GLN A 477 -16.16 19.05 3.60
C GLN A 477 -15.59 20.34 4.20
N LEU A 478 -16.25 20.98 5.17
CA LEU A 478 -15.72 22.17 5.85
C LEU A 478 -14.46 21.86 6.68
N THR A 479 -14.35 20.66 7.24
CA THR A 479 -13.14 20.24 7.96
C THR A 479 -12.00 19.97 6.99
N ALA A 480 -12.29 19.26 5.89
CA ALA A 480 -11.34 19.01 4.80
C ALA A 480 -10.79 20.30 4.18
N LEU A 481 -11.65 21.28 3.89
CA LEU A 481 -11.31 22.58 3.28
C LEU A 481 -10.71 23.60 4.27
N GLY A 482 -10.39 23.19 5.50
CA GLY A 482 -9.71 24.05 6.49
C GLY A 482 -10.57 25.10 7.20
N TYR A 483 -11.87 25.21 6.89
CA TYR A 483 -12.81 26.09 7.60
C TYR A 483 -13.12 25.62 9.03
N LEU A 484 -13.09 24.30 9.25
CA LEU A 484 -13.16 23.66 10.58
C LEU A 484 -11.86 22.89 10.87
N THR A 485 -11.48 22.85 12.14
CA THR A 485 -10.40 22.00 12.67
C THR A 485 -10.81 21.35 13.99
N THR A 486 -9.97 20.47 14.53
CA THR A 486 -10.22 19.72 15.78
C THR A 486 -9.53 20.33 16.99
N ASP A 487 -10.02 20.01 18.19
CA ASP A 487 -9.28 20.23 19.42
C ASP A 487 -7.97 19.41 19.48
N ALA A 488 -6.93 19.98 20.11
CA ALA A 488 -5.67 19.27 20.37
C ALA A 488 -5.82 18.24 21.50
N ASP A 489 -6.70 18.53 22.47
CA ASP A 489 -7.02 17.68 23.61
C ASP A 489 -7.80 16.40 23.23
N GLY A 490 -8.29 16.32 21.99
CA GLY A 490 -8.80 15.07 21.39
C GLY A 490 -10.23 14.69 21.80
N HIS A 491 -11.01 15.61 22.37
CA HIS A 491 -12.44 15.40 22.64
C HIS A 491 -13.31 15.41 21.36
N GLY A 492 -12.73 15.79 20.20
CA GLY A 492 -13.41 15.76 18.91
C GLY A 492 -14.32 16.96 18.67
N SER A 493 -14.08 18.07 19.36
CA SER A 493 -14.74 19.35 19.09
C SER A 493 -14.39 19.85 17.70
N LEU A 494 -15.35 20.45 16.99
CA LEU A 494 -15.08 21.18 15.76
C LEU A 494 -15.00 22.68 16.06
N ILE A 495 -13.88 23.27 15.62
CA ILE A 495 -13.46 24.65 15.89
C ILE A 495 -13.41 25.42 14.58
N ALA A 496 -14.08 26.56 14.49
CA ALA A 496 -13.98 27.46 13.34
C ALA A 496 -12.57 28.10 13.27
N THR A 497 -11.90 27.98 12.13
CA THR A 497 -10.54 28.50 11.92
C THR A 497 -10.57 29.99 11.54
N PRO A 498 -9.42 30.70 11.47
CA PRO A 498 -9.37 32.08 10.98
C PRO A 498 -9.95 32.24 9.56
N GLN A 499 -9.80 31.22 8.71
CA GLN A 499 -10.34 31.16 7.34
C GLN A 499 -11.89 31.21 7.32
N ALA A 500 -12.56 30.68 8.36
CA ALA A 500 -14.02 30.73 8.48
C ALA A 500 -14.59 32.16 8.49
N ARG A 501 -13.80 33.18 8.82
CA ARG A 501 -14.26 34.59 8.89
C ARG A 501 -14.72 35.13 7.54
N THR A 502 -14.05 34.78 6.43
CA THR A 502 -14.41 35.31 5.10
C THR A 502 -15.77 34.77 4.67
N LEU A 503 -15.95 33.45 4.79
CA LEU A 503 -17.20 32.75 4.49
C LEU A 503 -18.35 33.19 5.43
N LEU A 504 -18.09 33.38 6.73
CA LEU A 504 -19.07 33.87 7.71
C LEU A 504 -19.55 35.31 7.44
N LYS A 505 -18.73 36.16 6.83
CA LYS A 505 -19.12 37.50 6.39
C LYS A 505 -19.81 37.53 5.01
N GLY A 506 -19.68 36.46 4.22
CA GLY A 506 -20.06 36.46 2.80
C GLY A 506 -19.03 37.11 1.86
N GLU A 507 -17.77 37.26 2.29
CA GLU A 507 -16.66 37.73 1.43
C GLU A 507 -16.25 36.69 0.37
N VAL A 508 -16.66 35.43 0.57
CA VAL A 508 -16.36 34.28 -0.30
C VAL A 508 -17.59 33.38 -0.38
N THR A 509 -17.91 32.87 -1.57
CA THR A 509 -18.92 31.82 -1.80
C THR A 509 -18.28 30.43 -1.77
N LEU A 510 -19.03 29.42 -1.31
CA LEU A 510 -18.56 28.04 -1.22
C LEU A 510 -19.52 27.06 -1.93
N THR A 511 -19.09 26.58 -3.09
CA THR A 511 -19.68 25.41 -3.75
C THR A 511 -19.18 24.14 -3.07
N LEU A 512 -20.09 23.23 -2.70
CA LEU A 512 -19.75 21.91 -2.18
C LEU A 512 -20.27 20.79 -3.09
N ARG A 513 -19.74 19.59 -2.87
CA ARG A 513 -20.23 18.35 -3.46
C ARG A 513 -21.53 17.93 -2.78
N ASP A 514 -22.53 17.59 -3.58
CA ASP A 514 -23.71 16.84 -3.15
C ASP A 514 -23.31 15.35 -3.09
N ASP A 515 -23.46 14.75 -1.90
CA ASP A 515 -23.33 13.32 -1.68
C ASP A 515 -24.75 12.73 -1.51
N PRO A 516 -25.49 12.45 -2.59
CA PRO A 516 -26.84 11.92 -2.49
C PRO A 516 -26.88 10.56 -1.79
N ALA A 517 -28.04 10.17 -1.25
CA ALA A 517 -28.23 8.81 -0.76
C ALA A 517 -28.01 7.81 -1.92
N PRO A 518 -27.23 6.73 -1.75
CA PRO A 518 -27.05 5.74 -2.80
C PRO A 518 -28.40 5.09 -3.11
N LYS A 519 -28.93 5.36 -4.30
CA LYS A 519 -30.23 4.83 -4.72
C LYS A 519 -30.15 3.31 -4.79
N LYS A 520 -30.84 2.63 -3.86
CA LYS A 520 -31.07 1.18 -3.97
C LYS A 520 -31.88 0.93 -5.25
N GLY A 521 -31.24 0.37 -6.27
CA GLY A 521 -31.90 -0.01 -7.51
C GLY A 521 -31.73 0.97 -8.67
N ALA A 522 -30.51 1.05 -9.19
CA ALA A 522 -30.31 0.89 -10.63
C ALA A 522 -29.17 -0.11 -10.81
N LYS A 523 -29.39 -1.18 -11.58
CA LYS A 523 -28.24 -1.92 -12.14
C LYS A 523 -27.63 -0.99 -13.18
N ALA A 524 -26.36 -0.61 -13.02
CA ALA A 524 -25.63 0.00 -14.11
C ALA A 524 -25.70 -0.94 -15.34
N PRO A 525 -25.85 -0.42 -16.57
CA PRO A 525 -25.76 -1.26 -17.75
C PRO A 525 -24.42 -1.99 -17.74
N ARG A 526 -24.40 -3.27 -18.11
CA ARG A 526 -23.20 -4.14 -18.15
C ARG A 526 -22.20 -3.77 -19.27
N GLY A 527 -22.19 -2.51 -19.70
CA GLY A 527 -21.49 -2.00 -20.88
C GLY A 527 -20.43 -0.96 -20.55
N ALA A 528 -19.55 -1.24 -19.57
CA ALA A 528 -18.29 -0.53 -19.39
C ALA A 528 -17.29 -1.39 -18.60
N ALA A 529 -16.06 -1.49 -19.09
CA ALA A 529 -14.87 -1.92 -18.34
C ALA A 529 -14.91 -3.28 -17.60
N GLN A 530 -15.33 -4.35 -18.27
CA GLN A 530 -14.56 -5.60 -18.18
C GLN A 530 -14.11 -6.01 -19.59
N ALA A 531 -12.79 -6.08 -19.79
CA ALA A 531 -12.19 -6.82 -20.89
C ALA A 531 -12.03 -8.29 -20.45
N THR A 532 -13.15 -8.90 -20.07
CA THR A 532 -13.22 -10.33 -19.75
C THR A 532 -12.79 -11.10 -20.99
N LEU A 533 -11.92 -12.09 -20.79
CA LEU A 533 -11.63 -13.10 -21.80
C LEU A 533 -12.94 -13.79 -22.23
N ALA A 534 -13.01 -14.33 -23.46
CA ALA A 534 -14.16 -15.14 -23.83
C ALA A 534 -14.26 -16.35 -22.88
N PRO A 535 -15.45 -16.96 -22.66
CA PRO A 535 -15.59 -18.02 -21.67
C PRO A 535 -14.62 -19.21 -21.85
N GLU A 536 -14.25 -19.50 -23.11
CA GLU A 536 -13.23 -20.50 -23.46
C GLU A 536 -11.81 -20.04 -23.10
N ASP A 537 -11.45 -18.80 -23.44
CA ASP A 537 -10.14 -18.21 -23.13
C ASP A 537 -9.93 -18.05 -21.62
N GLN A 538 -11.00 -17.78 -20.87
CA GLN A 538 -10.96 -17.74 -19.39
C GLN A 538 -10.67 -19.13 -18.81
N ALA A 539 -11.32 -20.18 -19.31
CA ALA A 539 -11.05 -21.56 -18.87
C ALA A 539 -9.60 -21.99 -19.20
N LEU A 540 -9.09 -21.59 -20.37
CA LEU A 540 -7.68 -21.77 -20.74
C LEU A 540 -6.74 -20.96 -19.82
N PHE A 541 -7.05 -19.70 -19.53
CA PHE A 541 -6.26 -18.86 -18.63
C PHE A 541 -6.15 -19.44 -17.21
N ASP A 542 -7.24 -19.98 -16.66
CA ASP A 542 -7.22 -20.61 -15.34
C ASP A 542 -6.49 -21.99 -15.34
N ALA A 543 -6.51 -22.72 -16.46
CA ALA A 543 -5.65 -23.90 -16.65
C ALA A 543 -4.15 -23.50 -16.69
N LEU A 544 -3.79 -22.46 -17.45
CA LEU A 544 -2.43 -21.92 -17.52
C LEU A 544 -1.95 -21.42 -16.14
N ARG A 545 -2.82 -20.78 -15.34
CA ARG A 545 -2.52 -20.40 -13.95
C ARG A 545 -2.27 -21.61 -13.05
N THR A 546 -3.01 -22.70 -13.25
CA THR A 546 -2.82 -23.95 -12.49
C THR A 546 -1.45 -24.56 -12.80
N THR A 547 -1.10 -24.72 -14.08
CA THR A 547 0.23 -25.21 -14.51
C THR A 547 1.36 -24.32 -14.02
N ARG A 548 1.18 -22.99 -14.04
CA ARG A 548 2.13 -22.03 -13.46
C ARG A 548 2.32 -22.24 -11.96
N LEU A 549 1.24 -22.44 -11.21
CA LEU A 549 1.26 -22.63 -9.76
C LEU A 549 1.99 -23.94 -9.37
N ASP A 550 1.81 -25.01 -10.15
CA ASP A 550 2.50 -26.28 -9.92
C ASP A 550 3.99 -26.21 -10.27
N LEU A 551 4.36 -25.60 -11.40
CA LEU A 551 5.76 -25.33 -11.74
C LEU A 551 6.46 -24.43 -10.69
N ALA A 552 5.73 -23.47 -10.12
CA ALA A 552 6.23 -22.60 -9.07
C ALA A 552 6.44 -23.34 -7.73
N ARG A 553 5.58 -24.32 -7.42
CA ARG A 553 5.77 -25.26 -6.29
C ARG A 553 6.98 -26.17 -6.53
N GLU A 554 7.10 -26.75 -7.73
CA GLU A 554 8.24 -27.58 -8.16
C GLU A 554 9.58 -26.81 -8.01
N GLY A 555 9.61 -25.54 -8.42
CA GLY A 555 10.81 -24.68 -8.34
C GLY A 555 11.00 -23.89 -7.04
N GLY A 556 10.06 -23.93 -6.09
CA GLY A 556 10.11 -23.17 -4.83
C GLY A 556 9.95 -21.64 -4.95
N VAL A 557 9.58 -21.11 -6.12
CA VAL A 557 9.50 -19.66 -6.42
C VAL A 557 8.06 -19.14 -6.40
N PRO A 558 7.81 -17.81 -6.36
CA PRO A 558 6.47 -17.26 -6.57
C PRO A 558 5.95 -17.50 -8.01
N PRO A 559 4.64 -17.79 -8.24
CA PRO A 559 4.11 -18.09 -9.58
C PRO A 559 4.42 -17.05 -10.66
N TYR A 560 4.36 -15.77 -10.31
CA TYR A 560 4.63 -14.68 -11.25
C TYR A 560 6.08 -14.61 -11.72
N VAL A 561 7.04 -15.26 -11.03
CA VAL A 561 8.44 -15.36 -11.46
C VAL A 561 8.58 -16.29 -12.66
N ILE A 562 7.72 -17.31 -12.79
CA ILE A 562 7.61 -18.16 -13.98
C ILE A 562 7.12 -17.30 -15.16
N PHE A 563 5.83 -16.90 -15.14
CA PHE A 563 5.23 -15.97 -16.11
C PHE A 563 4.22 -15.05 -15.43
N HIS A 564 4.14 -13.79 -15.85
CA HIS A 564 3.14 -12.83 -15.36
C HIS A 564 1.74 -13.11 -15.93
N ASP A 565 0.69 -12.62 -15.27
CA ASP A 565 -0.70 -12.80 -15.72
C ASP A 565 -0.92 -12.20 -17.12
N ALA A 566 -0.26 -11.08 -17.47
CA ALA A 566 -0.29 -10.52 -18.82
C ALA A 566 0.29 -11.48 -19.88
N THR A 567 1.37 -12.21 -19.55
CA THR A 567 1.97 -13.22 -20.43
C THR A 567 1.07 -14.44 -20.57
N LEU A 568 0.45 -14.92 -19.49
CA LEU A 568 -0.54 -16.01 -19.56
C LEU A 568 -1.79 -15.61 -20.36
N LYS A 569 -2.24 -14.35 -20.24
CA LYS A 569 -3.35 -13.83 -21.04
C LYS A 569 -2.98 -13.80 -22.53
N ALA A 570 -1.79 -13.30 -22.88
CA ALA A 570 -1.31 -13.34 -24.25
C ALA A 570 -1.15 -14.77 -24.80
N MET A 571 -0.77 -15.76 -23.97
CA MET A 571 -0.76 -17.18 -24.34
C MET A 571 -2.19 -17.71 -24.63
N ALA A 572 -3.18 -17.34 -23.82
CA ALA A 572 -4.58 -17.73 -24.04
C ALA A 572 -5.19 -17.08 -25.30
N GLU A 573 -4.85 -15.82 -25.56
CA GLU A 573 -5.33 -15.07 -26.74
C GLU A 573 -4.64 -15.52 -28.05
N ALA A 574 -3.34 -15.80 -28.02
CA ALA A 574 -2.57 -16.19 -29.22
C ALA A 574 -2.56 -17.70 -29.51
N ARG A 575 -2.87 -18.55 -28.52
CA ARG A 575 -2.93 -20.03 -28.59
C ARG A 575 -1.76 -20.67 -29.40
N PRO A 576 -0.48 -20.36 -29.12
CA PRO A 576 0.64 -20.79 -29.95
C PRO A 576 0.80 -22.32 -29.96
N GLN A 577 1.09 -22.88 -31.14
CA GLN A 577 1.15 -24.33 -31.37
C GLN A 577 2.58 -24.91 -31.44
N THR A 578 3.61 -24.06 -31.34
CA THR A 578 5.04 -24.45 -31.34
C THR A 578 5.83 -23.64 -30.31
N LEU A 579 6.97 -24.17 -29.87
CA LEU A 579 7.89 -23.43 -28.97
C LEU A 579 8.38 -22.11 -29.59
N ALA A 580 8.58 -22.05 -30.91
CA ALA A 580 8.95 -20.81 -31.60
C ALA A 580 7.84 -19.75 -31.53
N ALA A 581 6.57 -20.14 -31.69
CA ALA A 581 5.44 -19.24 -31.51
C ALA A 581 5.22 -18.84 -30.03
N LEU A 582 5.55 -19.72 -29.09
CA LEU A 582 5.50 -19.45 -27.66
C LEU A 582 6.60 -18.44 -27.23
N GLY A 583 7.80 -18.55 -27.79
CA GLY A 583 8.91 -17.62 -27.58
C GLY A 583 8.69 -16.22 -28.16
N ALA A 584 7.76 -16.06 -29.10
CA ALA A 584 7.35 -14.76 -29.62
C ALA A 584 6.44 -13.96 -28.65
N ILE A 585 6.01 -14.56 -27.53
CA ILE A 585 5.10 -13.91 -26.57
C ILE A 585 5.89 -13.09 -25.53
N SER A 586 5.43 -11.85 -25.32
CA SER A 586 6.05 -10.90 -24.40
C SER A 586 6.13 -11.45 -22.95
N GLY A 587 7.35 -11.49 -22.42
CA GLY A 587 7.72 -12.07 -21.13
C GLY A 587 8.28 -13.50 -21.20
N VAL A 588 8.42 -14.08 -22.39
CA VAL A 588 8.99 -15.44 -22.62
C VAL A 588 10.45 -15.35 -23.07
N GLY A 589 11.36 -15.10 -22.11
CA GLY A 589 12.81 -15.16 -22.37
C GLY A 589 13.30 -16.59 -22.64
N GLU A 590 14.46 -16.72 -23.31
CA GLU A 590 14.98 -18.00 -23.83
C GLU A 590 15.10 -19.08 -22.75
N ARG A 591 15.66 -18.73 -21.60
CA ARG A 591 15.84 -19.68 -20.48
C ARG A 591 14.51 -20.17 -19.91
N LYS A 592 13.49 -19.32 -19.88
CA LYS A 592 12.12 -19.68 -19.47
C LYS A 592 11.43 -20.57 -20.50
N LEU A 593 11.66 -20.30 -21.80
CA LEU A 593 11.17 -21.15 -22.88
C LEU A 593 11.79 -22.56 -22.80
N GLN A 594 13.10 -22.65 -22.58
CA GLN A 594 13.81 -23.92 -22.40
C GLN A 594 13.37 -24.69 -21.14
N GLN A 595 13.11 -23.98 -20.03
CA GLN A 595 12.80 -24.63 -18.76
C GLN A 595 11.31 -25.00 -18.59
N TYR A 596 10.39 -24.24 -19.20
CA TYR A 596 8.95 -24.38 -18.96
C TYR A 596 8.10 -24.54 -20.23
N GLY A 597 8.66 -24.29 -21.42
CA GLY A 597 7.91 -24.15 -22.67
C GLY A 597 7.01 -25.34 -22.98
N ASP A 598 7.54 -26.57 -22.92
CA ASP A 598 6.78 -27.79 -23.23
C ASP A 598 5.55 -27.97 -22.32
N ARG A 599 5.70 -27.72 -21.01
CA ARG A 599 4.60 -27.87 -20.02
C ARG A 599 3.45 -26.90 -20.29
N PHE A 600 3.74 -25.69 -20.78
CA PHE A 600 2.70 -24.75 -21.21
C PHE A 600 2.16 -25.08 -22.60
N LEU A 601 3.00 -25.57 -23.51
CA LEU A 601 2.60 -25.94 -24.86
C LEU A 601 1.62 -27.12 -24.87
N THR A 602 1.81 -28.13 -24.01
CA THR A 602 0.85 -29.23 -23.82
C THR A 602 -0.54 -28.70 -23.43
N VAL A 603 -0.62 -27.78 -22.46
CA VAL A 603 -1.90 -27.20 -22.00
C VAL A 603 -2.61 -26.41 -23.10
N LEU A 604 -1.86 -25.69 -23.93
CA LEU A 604 -2.38 -24.95 -25.08
C LEU A 604 -2.88 -25.88 -26.19
N GLN A 605 -2.22 -27.02 -26.40
CA GLN A 605 -2.63 -28.06 -27.35
C GLN A 605 -3.86 -28.84 -26.87
N ASP A 606 -3.89 -29.26 -25.60
CA ASP A 606 -5.02 -29.95 -24.96
C ASP A 606 -6.31 -29.11 -25.01
N ALA A 607 -6.20 -27.79 -24.78
CA ALA A 607 -7.32 -26.87 -24.91
C ALA A 607 -7.72 -26.55 -26.36
N GLY A 608 -6.79 -26.65 -27.31
CA GLY A 608 -7.06 -26.57 -28.75
C GLY A 608 -7.75 -27.82 -29.30
N ALA A 609 -7.52 -28.98 -28.69
CA ALA A 609 -8.06 -30.28 -29.07
C ALA A 609 -9.54 -30.47 -28.66
N GLY A 610 -10.41 -29.62 -29.21
CA GLY A 610 -11.85 -29.55 -28.88
C GLY A 610 -12.61 -30.87 -28.98
N THR A 611 -12.85 -31.50 -27.81
CA THR A 611 -13.90 -32.49 -27.50
C THR A 611 -14.27 -33.48 -28.62
N THR A 612 -13.39 -34.44 -28.90
CA THR A 612 -13.90 -35.77 -29.32
C THR A 612 -14.37 -36.51 -28.07
N PRO A 613 -15.62 -37.01 -27.98
CA PRO A 613 -16.12 -37.66 -26.77
C PRO A 613 -15.43 -39.01 -26.55
N ALA A 614 -14.43 -39.03 -25.67
CA ALA A 614 -13.70 -40.23 -25.27
C ALA A 614 -14.69 -41.29 -24.74
N ARG A 615 -14.70 -42.47 -25.36
CA ARG A 615 -15.65 -43.55 -25.04
C ARG A 615 -15.48 -43.94 -23.56
N PRO A 616 -16.53 -43.91 -22.72
CA PRO A 616 -16.38 -44.12 -21.28
C PRO A 616 -15.82 -45.51 -20.97
N PRO A 617 -14.95 -45.65 -19.95
CA PRO A 617 -14.41 -46.94 -19.55
C PRO A 617 -15.52 -47.89 -19.05
N PRO A 618 -15.36 -49.21 -19.20
CA PRO A 618 -16.36 -50.18 -18.77
C PRO A 618 -16.61 -50.08 -17.26
N ARG A 619 -17.89 -50.06 -16.87
CA ARG A 619 -18.28 -49.90 -15.47
C ARG A 619 -17.89 -51.14 -14.64
N PRO A 620 -17.33 -50.99 -13.44
CA PRO A 620 -17.19 -52.11 -12.49
C PRO A 620 -18.56 -52.62 -12.03
N PRO A 621 -18.66 -53.88 -11.56
CA PRO A 621 -19.93 -54.50 -11.18
C PRO A 621 -20.63 -53.78 -10.03
N ARG A 622 -21.97 -53.72 -10.09
CA ARG A 622 -22.81 -53.03 -9.11
C ARG A 622 -22.88 -53.80 -7.79
N CYS A 623 -22.32 -53.24 -6.72
CA CYS A 623 -22.69 -53.65 -5.35
C CYS A 623 -24.02 -52.97 -4.97
N SER A 624 -25.02 -53.75 -4.55
CA SER A 624 -26.34 -53.24 -4.16
C SER A 624 -26.34 -52.71 -2.72
N ARG A 625 -27.02 -51.58 -2.49
CA ARG A 625 -27.31 -51.06 -1.14
C ARG A 625 -28.78 -50.69 -1.02
N ARG A 626 -29.38 -51.06 0.12
CA ARG A 626 -30.79 -50.75 0.46
C ARG A 626 -30.99 -49.24 0.72
N PRO A 627 -32.21 -48.70 0.52
CA PRO A 627 -32.56 -47.36 0.96
C PRO A 627 -32.71 -47.27 2.49
N PRO A 628 -32.56 -46.07 3.09
CA PRO A 628 -32.77 -45.82 4.52
C PRO A 628 -34.28 -45.72 4.88
N PRO A 629 -34.67 -46.00 6.13
CA PRO A 629 -36.06 -45.87 6.60
C PRO A 629 -36.45 -44.42 6.92
N SER A 630 -37.77 -44.14 6.86
CA SER A 630 -38.39 -42.84 7.15
C SER A 630 -38.74 -42.64 8.64
N PRO A 631 -38.89 -41.38 9.11
CA PRO A 631 -39.11 -41.08 10.53
C PRO A 631 -40.59 -41.17 10.97
N PRO A 632 -40.89 -41.65 12.19
CA PRO A 632 -42.25 -41.65 12.75
C PRO A 632 -42.65 -40.30 13.38
N ARG A 633 -43.97 -40.07 13.51
CA ARG A 633 -44.58 -38.96 14.27
C ARG A 633 -45.27 -39.49 15.56
N PRO A 634 -45.60 -38.62 16.54
CA PRO A 634 -45.62 -39.03 17.96
C PRO A 634 -46.98 -39.45 18.52
N SER A 635 -46.94 -40.22 19.61
CA SER A 635 -48.06 -40.43 20.53
C SER A 635 -47.59 -40.41 22.00
N ARG A 636 -48.57 -40.27 22.92
CA ARG A 636 -48.48 -40.13 24.39
C ARG A 636 -49.26 -41.32 25.02
N PRO A 637 -49.29 -41.53 26.36
CA PRO A 637 -48.26 -41.42 27.41
C PRO A 637 -48.38 -42.56 28.49
N TRP A 638 -47.77 -42.34 29.69
CA TRP A 638 -48.05 -42.95 31.03
C TRP A 638 -47.35 -44.26 31.49
N THR A 639 -46.81 -44.19 32.73
CA THR A 639 -46.68 -45.23 33.81
C THR A 639 -45.98 -46.59 33.56
N ALA A 640 -45.46 -47.33 34.56
CA ALA A 640 -44.85 -47.05 35.89
C ALA A 640 -44.39 -48.39 36.52
N THR A 641 -43.39 -48.41 37.41
CA THR A 641 -42.99 -49.55 38.31
C THR A 641 -42.54 -50.87 37.60
N CYS A 642 -41.78 -51.82 38.19
CA CYS A 642 -40.91 -51.83 39.38
C CYS A 642 -39.80 -52.92 39.29
N SER A 643 -38.86 -52.85 40.24
CA SER A 643 -37.81 -53.81 40.70
C SER A 643 -38.30 -55.28 40.91
N PRO A 644 -37.43 -56.33 41.09
CA PRO A 644 -36.20 -56.27 41.92
C PRO A 644 -34.97 -57.20 41.72
N ASN A 645 -33.87 -56.77 42.38
CA ASN A 645 -32.81 -57.49 43.12
C ASN A 645 -31.86 -58.53 42.47
N SER A 646 -30.55 -58.22 42.60
CA SER A 646 -29.67 -58.93 43.55
C SER A 646 -28.52 -58.03 44.09
N SER A 647 -28.06 -58.31 45.32
CA SER A 647 -26.88 -57.82 46.10
C SER A 647 -25.89 -56.78 45.51
N SER A 648 -25.53 -55.63 46.12
CA SER A 648 -25.04 -55.29 47.51
C SER A 648 -23.58 -55.71 47.81
N CYS A 649 -22.66 -54.98 48.48
CA CYS A 649 -22.57 -53.63 49.11
C CYS A 649 -21.08 -53.41 49.56
N ALA A 650 -20.53 -52.28 50.08
CA ALA A 650 -20.86 -50.83 50.09
C ALA A 650 -19.66 -50.02 50.68
N PRO A 651 -19.59 -48.67 50.52
CA PRO A 651 -18.59 -47.77 51.13
C PRO A 651 -19.16 -46.77 52.19
N PRO A 652 -18.30 -45.95 52.84
CA PRO A 652 -18.70 -44.74 53.60
C PRO A 652 -17.95 -43.44 53.16
N SER A 653 -18.27 -42.21 53.58
CA SER A 653 -19.55 -41.50 53.81
C SER A 653 -19.28 -39.96 53.97
N PRO A 654 -20.27 -39.02 53.88
CA PRO A 654 -19.99 -37.58 53.66
C PRO A 654 -20.47 -36.57 54.74
N ALA A 655 -19.93 -35.34 54.70
CA ALA A 655 -20.46 -34.12 55.34
C ALA A 655 -19.85 -32.84 54.71
N ARG A 656 -20.26 -31.59 55.04
CA ARG A 656 -21.54 -30.84 54.93
C ARG A 656 -21.24 -29.37 55.35
N LYS A 657 -21.47 -28.40 54.45
CA LYS A 657 -21.77 -26.94 54.63
C LYS A 657 -21.41 -26.22 55.97
N ALA A 658 -20.74 -25.03 55.91
CA ALA A 658 -21.38 -23.68 56.06
C ALA A 658 -20.47 -22.46 56.40
N ALA A 659 -20.66 -21.36 55.65
CA ALA A 659 -20.80 -19.93 56.05
C ALA A 659 -19.70 -19.03 56.72
N ARG A 660 -19.75 -17.73 56.31
CA ARG A 660 -19.44 -16.45 57.02
C ARG A 660 -17.99 -15.92 57.28
N ARG A 661 -17.57 -15.04 56.35
CA ARG A 661 -17.05 -13.65 56.51
C ARG A 661 -16.38 -13.16 57.84
N SER A 662 -15.19 -12.57 57.64
CA SER A 662 -14.73 -11.20 58.04
C SER A 662 -13.72 -10.98 59.18
N ARG A 663 -12.92 -9.90 59.01
CA ARG A 663 -11.94 -9.26 59.94
C ARG A 663 -10.64 -10.06 60.25
N SER A 664 -9.51 -9.47 60.69
CA SER A 664 -8.80 -8.21 60.33
C SER A 664 -7.53 -8.03 61.20
N PHE A 665 -6.33 -7.83 60.63
CA PHE A 665 -5.11 -7.18 61.22
C PHE A 665 -4.10 -7.01 60.05
N ARG A 666 -3.30 -5.96 59.81
CA ARG A 666 -2.52 -4.95 60.59
C ARG A 666 -1.21 -5.43 61.24
N THR A 667 -0.13 -5.32 60.45
CA THR A 667 1.22 -4.73 60.74
C THR A 667 1.49 -4.18 62.14
N PRO A 668 2.74 -4.23 62.65
CA PRO A 668 3.61 -3.02 62.66
C PRO A 668 5.14 -3.33 62.43
N PRO A 669 6.17 -2.51 62.78
CA PRO A 669 6.93 -1.78 61.73
C PRO A 669 8.46 -1.50 61.97
N SER A 670 9.02 -0.57 61.16
CA SER A 670 10.18 0.34 61.48
C SER A 670 11.61 -0.23 61.38
N THR A 671 12.70 0.54 61.19
CA THR A 671 12.96 2.00 61.04
C THR A 671 13.85 2.24 59.77
N ARG A 672 14.42 3.40 59.37
CA ARG A 672 14.51 4.82 59.83
C ARG A 672 14.80 5.75 58.61
N SER A 673 15.29 6.98 58.84
CA SER A 673 15.86 7.94 57.85
C SER A 673 16.87 8.85 58.59
N PRO A 674 17.73 9.65 57.91
CA PRO A 674 17.38 11.07 57.73
C PRO A 674 17.87 11.77 56.43
N ARG A 675 17.28 12.97 56.23
CA ARG A 675 17.68 14.21 55.51
C ARG A 675 19.20 14.40 55.26
N ALA A 676 19.71 15.21 54.31
CA ALA A 676 19.24 16.48 53.68
C ALA A 676 20.13 16.82 52.43
N ASP A 677 20.07 17.93 51.65
CA ASP A 677 19.15 19.08 51.43
C ASP A 677 19.51 19.83 50.10
N LEU A 678 18.83 20.96 49.79
CA LEU A 678 19.29 22.16 49.05
C LEU A 678 19.92 22.06 47.63
N ARG A 679 19.16 22.47 46.59
CA ARG A 679 19.30 23.82 45.94
C ARG A 679 18.29 24.08 44.81
N ARG A 680 18.06 25.37 44.52
CA ARG A 680 17.36 25.89 43.33
C ARG A 680 18.37 26.26 42.24
N SER A 681 17.98 26.15 40.97
CA SER A 681 18.60 26.86 39.86
C SER A 681 17.55 27.23 38.80
N THR A 682 17.31 28.52 38.64
CA THR A 682 16.47 29.11 37.58
C THR A 682 17.36 29.59 36.42
N PRO A 683 17.05 29.28 35.15
CA PRO A 683 17.70 29.93 34.02
C PRO A 683 17.14 31.34 33.82
N SER A 684 18.01 32.35 33.80
CA SER A 684 17.67 33.72 33.37
C SER A 684 17.58 33.79 31.84
N PRO A 685 16.76 34.70 31.26
CA PRO A 685 16.71 34.91 29.82
C PRO A 685 17.99 35.59 29.30
N PRO A 686 18.40 35.34 28.04
CA PRO A 686 19.50 36.05 27.40
C PRO A 686 19.13 37.53 27.10
N SER A 687 20.15 38.37 26.99
CA SER A 687 20.01 39.81 26.76
C SER A 687 19.56 40.16 25.34
N ALA A 688 18.82 41.27 25.21
CA ALA A 688 18.57 41.90 23.93
C ALA A 688 19.88 42.53 23.40
N ALA A 689 20.31 42.13 22.21
CA ALA A 689 21.44 42.72 21.50
C ALA A 689 20.95 43.56 20.31
N SER A 690 21.34 44.83 20.26
CA SER A 690 20.91 45.78 19.24
C SER A 690 21.51 45.47 17.87
N VAL A 691 20.67 45.23 16.85
CA VAL A 691 21.06 45.28 15.43
C VAL A 691 20.52 46.57 14.82
N LYS A 692 21.36 47.29 14.07
CA LYS A 692 21.05 48.61 13.52
C LYS A 692 20.07 48.52 12.36
N ARG A 693 19.31 49.61 12.15
CA ARG A 693 18.59 49.86 10.89
C ARG A 693 19.60 49.95 9.74
N ALA A 694 19.26 49.35 8.61
CA ALA A 694 19.76 49.74 7.29
C ALA A 694 18.54 50.02 6.40
N SER A 695 18.53 51.18 5.75
CA SER A 695 17.47 51.56 4.80
C SER A 695 17.81 51.07 3.39
N PRO A 696 16.83 50.73 2.54
CA PRO A 696 17.10 50.30 1.17
C PRO A 696 17.51 51.49 0.28
N SER A 697 18.52 51.30 -0.56
CA SER A 697 18.85 52.17 -1.68
C SER A 697 18.26 51.62 -2.98
N THR A 698 17.56 52.47 -3.72
CA THR A 698 16.93 52.14 -5.01
C THR A 698 17.90 52.26 -6.21
N ALA A 699 17.43 51.76 -7.36
CA ALA A 699 17.73 52.19 -8.73
C ALA A 699 18.77 51.39 -9.56
N SER A 700 18.22 50.64 -10.53
CA SER A 700 18.60 50.60 -11.96
C SER A 700 20.07 50.47 -12.40
N GLY A 701 20.36 49.40 -13.15
CA GLY A 701 20.27 49.52 -14.61
C GLY A 701 21.55 49.52 -15.43
N SER A 702 22.01 48.32 -15.79
CA SER A 702 22.58 47.98 -17.12
C SER A 702 22.63 46.46 -17.26
#